data_AF-A0A3F2RWV9-F1
#
_entry.id   AF-A0A3F2RWV9-F1
#
_cell.length_a   1.000
_cell.length_b   1.000
_cell.length_c   1.000
_cell.angle_alpha   90.00
_cell.angle_beta   90.00
_cell.angle_gamma   90.00
#
_symmetry.space_group_name_H-M   'P 1'
#
loop_
_entity.id
_entity.type
_entity.pdbx_description
1 polymer ?
#
loop_
_entity_poly.entity_id
_entity_poly.type
_entity_poly.pdbx_seq_one_letter_code
_entity_poly.pdbx_strand_id
1 'polypeptide(L)'
;MSELQLIVECLNKEPFRLGLTLVAFDEKSNFELLQILQEVFVEIDPTRHSGVDLRAEADEARAQRYLEFLQLLKFPLPRDLDGFREALVHGDRQTIYSLLFWALKSLQAHQKRAYLGRFLAPLNVPQEYFGDGSLNAMFEHYQQLQDQFKGIHKEAEQLRKAKSRPGELRRENAQLEEESQQLTEKIANLRKKTASDSGAGGFQEVLAATSALRKEQEEQAKLAERKRDQMLSLSLAEKRVREAEARLQDLRGSLAQDASPEQLFERLQTQVARNNDVLSTKFPAEFRAQQDTLQRLEHALSEPPKTEHDIADMEDEIQALKRVIQQYQAQIADAQMAQGSGDGEDKLAMFRQHANVQTKKLVEKEEALEQLRVDKQRLLRNIEELEGKLASISGSKFMSRDEFKQYATTLRNKTNQYKKVKAELAELTAESVVLHRTEQLLKSKDADLEGFLRDLERQKGVSGFLATQDKIDDISVQNARVNALKGETLEEISRVVTDINQALKERKNQLAPQIKELRTVRQRYQEMEQIYLERKAQYDHTAVGLEAERLKLEQECAAFQEDALREESQYHLLHCQMQLQQGKADKIAQEIEFEQGTSNARLLRDIRSFQELYKHKVAQQESLTKELRKQQKTLKTSAPAKKAQREMFDGLLELLSCKARLAQQESQGGGNAANRNGGGIGGVGQDMFDGRTDIAHYDVGGANVMTLDA
;
A
#
# COMPACT_ATOMS: atom_id res chain seq x y z
N MET A 1 1.04 48.63 22.36
CA MET A 1 2.25 47.88 21.99
C MET A 1 2.01 46.95 20.81
N SER A 2 1.04 46.02 20.83
CA SER A 2 0.81 45.13 19.67
C SER A 2 0.28 45.84 18.41
N GLU A 3 -0.54 46.90 18.56
CA GLU A 3 -1.06 47.68 17.41
C GLU A 3 0.05 48.45 16.70
N LEU A 4 0.93 49.12 17.47
CA LEU A 4 2.08 49.87 16.97
C LEU A 4 3.13 48.94 16.32
N GLN A 5 3.37 47.76 16.91
CA GLN A 5 4.20 46.71 16.31
C GLN A 5 3.64 46.25 14.97
N LEU A 6 2.33 46.01 14.88
CA LEU A 6 1.69 45.56 13.66
C LEU A 6 1.71 46.63 12.55
N ILE A 7 1.50 47.90 12.90
CA ILE A 7 1.64 49.02 11.96
C ILE A 7 3.05 49.06 11.38
N VAL A 8 4.08 49.06 12.23
CA VAL A 8 5.49 49.12 11.80
C VAL A 8 5.88 47.89 10.97
N GLU A 9 5.43 46.70 11.37
CA GLU A 9 5.68 45.47 10.61
C GLU A 9 5.04 45.50 9.22
N CYS A 10 3.80 46.01 9.10
CA CYS A 10 3.10 46.14 7.82
C CYS A 10 3.70 47.24 6.93
N LEU A 11 4.16 48.37 7.49
CA LEU A 11 4.81 49.45 6.76
C LEU A 11 6.23 49.06 6.26
N ASN A 12 6.87 48.08 6.92
CA ASN A 12 8.18 47.57 6.51
C ASN A 12 8.09 46.47 5.44
N LYS A 13 6.92 45.84 5.28
CA LYS A 13 6.66 44.84 4.23
C LYS A 13 6.36 45.51 2.89
N GLU A 14 6.39 44.72 1.80
CA GLU A 14 5.86 45.15 0.51
C GLU A 14 4.37 45.47 0.67
N PRO A 15 3.85 46.60 0.16
CA PRO A 15 4.40 47.49 -0.88
C PRO A 15 5.18 48.75 -0.42
N PHE A 16 5.20 49.09 0.88
CA PHE A 16 5.71 50.39 1.37
C PHE A 16 7.22 50.44 1.64
N ARG A 17 7.82 49.34 2.16
CA ARG A 17 9.28 49.19 2.41
C ARG A 17 9.94 50.39 3.13
N LEU A 18 9.29 50.94 4.16
CA LEU A 18 9.76 52.18 4.83
C LEU A 18 10.90 51.97 5.85
N GLY A 19 11.22 50.73 6.24
CA GLY A 19 12.38 50.41 7.09
C GLY A 19 12.38 51.06 8.49
N LEU A 20 11.20 51.35 9.05
CA LEU A 20 11.02 52.09 10.29
C LEU A 20 11.22 51.18 11.52
N THR A 21 11.87 51.70 12.55
CA THR A 21 11.89 51.08 13.89
C THR A 21 10.72 51.61 14.73
N LEU A 22 10.32 50.90 15.79
CA LEU A 22 9.24 51.35 16.67
C LEU A 22 9.49 52.75 17.25
N VAL A 23 10.75 53.06 17.59
CA VAL A 23 11.14 54.36 18.13
C VAL A 23 11.07 55.44 17.04
N ALA A 24 11.60 55.14 15.85
CA ALA A 24 11.59 56.09 14.74
C ALA A 24 10.18 56.40 14.20
N PHE A 25 9.21 55.51 14.38
CA PHE A 25 7.81 55.73 14.03
C PHE A 25 7.07 56.56 15.10
N ASP A 26 7.36 56.36 16.39
CA ASP A 26 6.70 57.11 17.48
C ASP A 26 7.24 58.54 17.65
N GLU A 27 8.47 58.79 17.20
CA GLU A 27 9.08 60.12 17.13
C GLU A 27 8.56 60.98 15.96
N LYS A 28 7.72 60.44 15.08
CA LYS A 28 7.17 61.18 13.93
C LYS A 28 6.24 62.31 14.37
N SER A 29 6.38 63.45 13.69
CA SER A 29 5.50 64.60 13.85
C SER A 29 4.10 64.31 13.30
N ASN A 30 3.09 65.04 13.77
CA ASN A 30 1.70 64.87 13.32
C ASN A 30 1.56 65.02 11.79
N PHE A 31 2.35 65.90 11.17
CA PHE A 31 2.35 66.07 9.72
C PHE A 31 2.99 64.87 8.98
N GLU A 32 4.09 64.31 9.50
CA GLU A 32 4.69 63.10 8.92
C GLU A 32 3.77 61.89 9.06
N LEU A 33 3.00 61.79 10.16
CA LEU A 33 1.99 60.73 10.33
C LEU A 33 0.85 60.87 9.31
N LEU A 34 0.44 62.10 8.97
CA LEU A 34 -0.52 62.36 7.90
C LEU A 34 0.04 62.02 6.51
N GLN A 35 1.35 62.21 6.29
CA GLN A 35 2.03 61.79 5.05
C GLN A 35 2.03 60.27 4.93
N ILE A 36 2.38 59.54 5.99
CA ILE A 36 2.34 58.08 6.01
C ILE A 36 0.90 57.58 5.78
N LEU A 37 -0.09 58.21 6.39
CA LEU A 37 -1.51 57.88 6.15
C LEU A 37 -1.91 58.11 4.69
N GLN A 38 -1.46 59.22 4.08
CA GLN A 38 -1.68 59.49 2.67
C GLN A 38 -1.00 58.45 1.78
N GLU A 39 0.24 58.04 2.07
CA GLU A 39 0.93 56.97 1.32
C GLU A 39 0.14 55.65 1.37
N VAL A 40 -0.39 55.30 2.55
CA VAL A 40 -1.27 54.14 2.71
C VAL A 40 -2.57 54.30 1.89
N PHE A 41 -3.17 55.49 1.87
CA PHE A 41 -4.38 55.74 1.07
C PHE A 41 -4.11 55.78 -0.45
N VAL A 42 -2.94 56.25 -0.88
CA VAL A 42 -2.50 56.20 -2.30
C VAL A 42 -2.35 54.75 -2.75
N GLU A 43 -1.84 53.88 -1.90
CA GLU A 43 -1.71 52.45 -2.19
C GLU A 43 -3.06 51.72 -2.18
N ILE A 44 -4.06 52.23 -1.44
CA ILE A 44 -5.43 51.68 -1.42
C ILE A 44 -6.23 52.16 -2.64
N ASP A 45 -6.14 53.43 -3.00
CA ASP A 45 -6.78 54.02 -4.18
C ASP A 45 -5.87 55.05 -4.87
N PRO A 46 -5.06 54.61 -5.86
CA PRO A 46 -4.18 55.52 -6.57
C PRO A 46 -4.94 56.56 -7.39
N THR A 47 -6.22 56.33 -7.72
CA THR A 47 -6.97 57.22 -8.61
C THR A 47 -7.49 58.49 -7.93
N ARG A 48 -7.77 58.43 -6.62
CA ARG A 48 -8.27 59.57 -5.83
C ARG A 48 -7.17 60.34 -5.11
N HIS A 49 -6.03 59.71 -4.89
CA HIS A 49 -5.01 60.21 -3.96
C HIS A 49 -3.63 60.41 -4.60
N SER A 50 -3.36 59.83 -5.78
CA SER A 50 -2.13 60.09 -6.53
C SER A 50 -2.16 61.50 -7.13
N GLY A 51 -1.14 62.32 -6.82
CA GLY A 51 -1.00 63.69 -7.33
C GLY A 51 -1.52 64.80 -6.42
N VAL A 52 -2.04 64.49 -5.23
CA VAL A 52 -2.44 65.51 -4.23
C VAL A 52 -1.26 65.82 -3.31
N ASP A 53 -0.72 67.03 -3.38
CA ASP A 53 0.31 67.50 -2.44
C ASP A 53 -0.36 68.02 -1.15
N LEU A 54 -0.08 67.33 -0.05
CA LEU A 54 -0.57 67.66 1.30
C LEU A 54 -0.23 69.08 1.76
N ARG A 55 0.79 69.70 1.18
CA ARG A 55 1.22 71.08 1.51
C ARG A 55 0.45 72.16 0.75
N ALA A 56 -0.18 71.80 -0.38
CA ALA A 56 -0.92 72.72 -1.23
C ALA A 56 -2.44 72.69 -0.99
N GLU A 57 -2.94 71.63 -0.33
CA GLU A 57 -4.35 71.45 0.00
C GLU A 57 -4.71 72.13 1.34
N ALA A 58 -5.88 72.78 1.43
CA ALA A 58 -6.38 73.33 2.68
C ALA A 58 -6.71 72.21 3.69
N ASP A 59 -6.38 72.39 4.97
CA ASP A 59 -6.52 71.33 5.97
C ASP A 59 -7.96 70.81 6.12
N GLU A 60 -8.96 71.71 5.99
CA GLU A 60 -10.39 71.35 6.01
C GLU A 60 -10.80 70.52 4.79
N ALA A 61 -10.29 70.86 3.60
CA ALA A 61 -10.56 70.13 2.37
C ALA A 61 -9.94 68.72 2.41
N ARG A 62 -8.74 68.60 2.97
CA ARG A 62 -8.08 67.30 3.23
C ARG A 62 -8.92 66.43 4.18
N ALA A 63 -9.36 67.00 5.30
CA ALA A 63 -10.16 66.27 6.29
C ALA A 63 -11.49 65.79 5.70
N GLN A 64 -12.14 66.62 4.88
CA GLN A 64 -13.36 66.23 4.17
C GLN A 64 -13.10 65.11 3.14
N ARG A 65 -12.03 65.20 2.35
CA ARG A 65 -11.61 64.15 1.40
C ARG A 65 -11.33 62.82 2.10
N TYR A 66 -10.64 62.85 3.24
CA TYR A 66 -10.40 61.64 4.05
C TYR A 66 -11.70 61.09 4.65
N LEU A 67 -12.60 61.94 5.12
CA LEU A 67 -13.88 61.50 5.66
C LEU A 67 -14.74 60.80 4.60
N GLU A 68 -14.85 61.38 3.40
CA GLU A 68 -15.58 60.79 2.27
C GLU A 68 -14.96 59.46 1.82
N PHE A 69 -13.62 59.36 1.81
CA PHE A 69 -12.91 58.13 1.51
C PHE A 69 -13.11 57.06 2.59
N LEU A 70 -13.04 57.42 3.87
CA LEU A 70 -13.30 56.51 4.99
C LEU A 70 -14.76 56.03 5.01
N GLN A 71 -15.72 56.87 4.61
CA GLN A 71 -17.11 56.47 4.40
C GLN A 71 -17.25 55.45 3.26
N LEU A 72 -16.55 55.65 2.13
CA LEU A 72 -16.51 54.69 1.02
C LEU A 72 -15.94 53.33 1.47
N LEU A 73 -14.88 53.35 2.27
CA LEU A 73 -14.28 52.14 2.84
C LEU A 73 -15.10 51.53 4.00
N LYS A 74 -16.21 52.16 4.41
CA LYS A 74 -17.05 51.82 5.58
C LYS A 74 -16.23 51.67 6.87
N PHE A 75 -15.37 52.64 7.15
CA PHE A 75 -14.76 52.78 8.47
C PHE A 75 -15.86 53.02 9.53
N PRO A 76 -15.81 52.37 10.71
CA PRO A 76 -16.73 52.66 11.81
C PRO A 76 -16.47 54.07 12.35
N LEU A 77 -17.21 55.06 11.82
CA LEU A 77 -17.09 56.45 12.24
C LEU A 77 -17.44 56.61 13.73
N PRO A 78 -16.65 57.39 14.50
CA PRO A 78 -16.98 57.74 15.88
C PRO A 78 -18.33 58.49 15.98
N ARG A 79 -18.95 58.45 17.18
CA ARG A 79 -20.24 59.12 17.44
C ARG A 79 -20.15 60.65 17.34
N ASP A 80 -18.97 61.21 17.61
CA ASP A 80 -18.66 62.63 17.48
C ASP A 80 -17.92 62.87 16.16
N LEU A 81 -18.65 63.34 15.15
CA LEU A 81 -18.11 63.58 13.81
C LEU A 81 -17.35 64.90 13.72
N ASP A 82 -17.73 65.89 14.53
CA ASP A 82 -17.11 67.22 14.50
C ASP A 82 -15.76 67.17 15.22
N GLY A 83 -15.68 66.50 16.38
CA GLY A 83 -14.40 66.23 17.04
C GLY A 83 -13.46 65.33 16.22
N PHE A 84 -14.00 64.37 15.45
CA PHE A 84 -13.20 63.53 14.55
C PHE A 84 -12.67 64.31 13.34
N ARG A 85 -13.45 65.28 12.81
CA ARG A 85 -13.00 66.19 11.75
C ARG A 85 -11.87 67.09 12.24
N GLU A 86 -12.00 67.68 13.42
CA GLU A 86 -10.94 68.49 14.04
C GLU A 86 -9.67 67.65 14.30
N ALA A 87 -9.82 66.40 14.76
CA ALA A 87 -8.70 65.48 14.98
C ALA A 87 -7.96 65.11 13.67
N LEU A 88 -8.69 64.98 12.55
CA LEU A 88 -8.10 64.75 11.22
C LEU A 88 -7.41 66.00 10.63
N VAL A 89 -7.93 67.20 10.94
CA VAL A 89 -7.32 68.48 10.57
C VAL A 89 -5.95 68.63 11.26
N HIS A 90 -5.90 68.40 12.57
CA HIS A 90 -4.68 68.54 13.37
C HIS A 90 -3.72 67.34 13.34
N GLY A 91 -4.15 66.22 12.76
CA GLY A 91 -3.37 65.00 12.67
C GLY A 91 -3.11 64.37 14.04
N ASP A 92 -4.15 64.24 14.87
CA ASP A 92 -4.03 63.65 16.19
C ASP A 92 -3.49 62.21 16.13
N ARG A 93 -2.48 61.92 16.96
CA ARG A 93 -1.71 60.68 16.92
C ARG A 93 -2.57 59.46 17.23
N GLN A 94 -3.49 59.56 18.19
CA GLN A 94 -4.38 58.47 18.57
C GLN A 94 -5.34 58.10 17.42
N THR A 95 -5.85 59.13 16.75
CA THR A 95 -6.77 58.99 15.61
C THR A 95 -6.06 58.38 14.40
N ILE A 96 -4.86 58.86 14.05
CA ILE A 96 -4.08 58.33 12.93
C ILE A 96 -3.62 56.89 13.19
N TYR A 97 -3.17 56.55 14.39
CA TYR A 97 -2.77 55.18 14.72
C TYR A 97 -3.95 54.20 14.58
N SER A 98 -5.15 54.61 15.02
CA SER A 98 -6.36 53.81 14.86
C SER A 98 -6.71 53.59 13.37
N LEU A 99 -6.55 54.63 12.55
CA LEU A 99 -6.80 54.57 11.11
C LEU A 99 -5.76 53.71 10.38
N LEU A 100 -4.47 53.89 10.67
CA LEU A 100 -3.38 53.09 10.11
C LEU A 100 -3.51 51.62 10.49
N PHE A 101 -3.81 51.32 11.75
CA PHE A 101 -4.04 49.95 12.20
C PHE A 101 -5.19 49.30 11.43
N TRP A 102 -6.30 50.01 11.27
CA TRP A 102 -7.46 49.50 10.54
C TRP A 102 -7.20 49.33 9.03
N ALA A 103 -6.50 50.29 8.41
CA ALA A 103 -6.17 50.27 7.00
C ALA A 103 -5.15 49.16 6.67
N LEU A 104 -4.14 48.97 7.51
CA LEU A 104 -3.07 47.99 7.29
C LEU A 104 -3.51 46.56 7.65
N LYS A 105 -4.35 46.38 8.67
CA LYS A 105 -4.85 45.04 9.09
C LYS A 105 -5.57 44.29 7.96
N SER A 106 -6.24 45.00 7.05
CA SER A 106 -6.95 44.39 5.92
C SER A 106 -6.75 45.16 4.61
N LEU A 107 -5.50 45.51 4.30
CA LEU A 107 -5.13 46.29 3.12
C LEU A 107 -5.71 45.73 1.81
N GLN A 108 -5.62 44.41 1.59
CA GLN A 108 -6.18 43.74 0.40
C GLN A 108 -7.71 43.83 0.31
N ALA A 109 -8.42 43.84 1.44
CA ALA A 109 -9.87 44.00 1.46
C ALA A 109 -10.26 45.45 1.16
N HIS A 110 -9.50 46.41 1.68
CA HIS A 110 -9.71 47.84 1.42
C HIS A 110 -9.38 48.23 -0.02
N GLN A 111 -8.31 47.69 -0.61
CA GLN A 111 -8.00 47.85 -2.05
C GLN A 111 -9.15 47.33 -2.93
N LYS A 112 -9.66 46.13 -2.64
CA LYS A 112 -10.84 45.59 -3.33
C LYS A 112 -12.05 46.49 -3.15
N ARG A 113 -12.27 47.02 -1.96
CA ARG A 113 -13.40 47.89 -1.65
C ARG A 113 -13.31 49.25 -2.33
N ALA A 114 -12.13 49.86 -2.38
CA ALA A 114 -11.90 51.09 -3.11
C ALA A 114 -12.15 50.89 -4.62
N TYR A 115 -11.61 49.79 -5.17
CA TYR A 115 -11.84 49.40 -6.56
C TYR A 115 -13.34 49.21 -6.86
N LEU A 116 -14.06 48.46 -6.03
CA LEU A 116 -15.51 48.27 -6.19
C LEU A 116 -16.30 49.56 -5.95
N GLY A 117 -15.89 50.39 -5.00
CA GLY A 117 -16.51 51.66 -4.67
C GLY A 117 -16.50 52.64 -5.84
N ARG A 118 -15.49 52.58 -6.70
CA ARG A 118 -15.45 53.37 -7.94
C ARG A 118 -16.59 53.05 -8.91
N PHE A 119 -17.00 51.78 -8.98
CA PHE A 119 -17.99 51.30 -9.96
C PHE A 119 -19.39 51.10 -9.37
N LEU A 120 -19.47 50.87 -8.06
CA LEU A 120 -20.72 50.53 -7.36
C LEU A 120 -21.23 51.64 -6.43
N ALA A 121 -20.56 52.79 -6.35
CA ALA A 121 -21.11 53.94 -5.62
C ALA A 121 -22.44 54.38 -6.26
N PRO A 122 -23.50 54.59 -5.45
CA PRO A 122 -24.79 55.01 -5.97
C PRO A 122 -24.68 56.42 -6.53
N LEU A 123 -25.07 56.62 -7.79
CA LEU A 123 -25.29 57.95 -8.33
C LEU A 123 -26.59 58.48 -7.70
N ASN A 124 -26.50 59.53 -6.87
CA ASN A 124 -27.68 60.13 -6.25
C ASN A 124 -28.35 61.09 -7.25
N VAL A 125 -29.20 60.54 -8.11
CA VAL A 125 -30.02 61.33 -9.05
C VAL A 125 -31.24 61.85 -8.29
N PRO A 126 -31.50 63.17 -8.24
CA PRO A 126 -32.66 63.71 -7.54
C PRO A 126 -33.98 63.17 -8.12
N GLN A 127 -34.97 62.93 -7.25
CA GLN A 127 -36.26 62.32 -7.61
C GLN A 127 -37.04 63.10 -8.68
N GLU A 128 -36.78 64.39 -8.82
CA GLU A 128 -37.39 65.28 -9.82
C GLU A 128 -37.04 64.90 -11.27
N TYR A 129 -35.88 64.29 -11.51
CA TYR A 129 -35.42 63.89 -12.84
C TYR A 129 -35.95 62.52 -13.29
N PHE A 130 -36.57 61.76 -12.39
CA PHE A 130 -37.19 60.47 -12.70
C PHE A 130 -38.58 60.60 -13.36
N GLY A 131 -39.09 61.84 -13.51
CA GLY A 131 -40.30 62.11 -14.30
C GLY A 131 -40.10 61.94 -15.82
N ASP A 132 -38.85 61.99 -16.31
CA ASP A 132 -38.50 61.71 -17.69
C ASP A 132 -38.27 60.20 -17.89
N GLY A 133 -39.17 59.57 -18.66
CA GLY A 133 -39.13 58.12 -18.93
C GLY A 133 -37.84 57.65 -19.61
N SER A 134 -37.14 58.52 -20.35
CA SER A 134 -35.85 58.17 -20.97
C SER A 134 -34.71 58.08 -19.95
N LEU A 135 -34.69 58.99 -18.95
CA LEU A 135 -33.67 58.97 -17.90
C LEU A 135 -33.89 57.80 -16.94
N ASN A 136 -35.15 57.45 -16.64
CA ASN A 136 -35.44 56.28 -15.82
C ASN A 136 -35.00 54.98 -16.51
N ALA A 137 -35.26 54.81 -17.81
CA ALA A 137 -34.78 53.64 -18.56
C ALA A 137 -33.24 53.55 -18.60
N MET A 138 -32.54 54.68 -18.71
CA MET A 138 -31.07 54.72 -18.67
C MET A 138 -30.52 54.38 -17.27
N PHE A 139 -31.20 54.83 -16.20
CA PHE A 139 -30.85 54.51 -14.83
C PHE A 139 -31.08 53.03 -14.50
N GLU A 140 -32.20 52.45 -14.98
CA GLU A 140 -32.46 51.00 -14.87
C GLU A 140 -31.39 50.18 -15.61
N HIS A 141 -31.01 50.60 -16.83
CA HIS A 141 -29.93 49.95 -17.58
C HIS A 141 -28.58 50.06 -16.85
N TYR A 142 -28.28 51.21 -16.24
CA TYR A 142 -27.09 51.39 -15.40
C TYR A 142 -27.07 50.44 -14.19
N GLN A 143 -28.21 50.28 -13.49
CA GLN A 143 -28.32 49.33 -12.37
C GLN A 143 -28.13 47.87 -12.83
N GLN A 144 -28.72 47.50 -13.96
CA GLN A 144 -28.52 46.17 -14.55
C GLN A 144 -27.05 45.90 -14.86
N LEU A 145 -26.33 46.88 -15.42
CA LEU A 145 -24.90 46.77 -15.71
C LEU A 145 -24.06 46.65 -14.42
N GLN A 146 -24.43 47.37 -13.36
CA GLN A 146 -23.79 47.23 -12.04
C GLN A 146 -23.98 45.82 -11.46
N ASP A 147 -25.17 45.22 -11.60
CA ASP A 147 -25.43 43.87 -11.10
C ASP A 147 -24.73 42.80 -11.93
N GLN A 148 -24.65 42.94 -13.25
CA GLN A 148 -23.83 42.10 -14.11
C GLN A 148 -22.35 42.18 -13.70
N PHE A 149 -21.82 43.38 -13.46
CA PHE A 149 -20.46 43.58 -12.98
C PHE A 149 -20.20 42.88 -11.64
N LYS A 150 -21.13 42.93 -10.68
CA LYS A 150 -21.01 42.20 -9.40
C LYS A 150 -20.91 40.68 -9.62
N GLY A 151 -21.72 40.13 -10.52
CA GLY A 151 -21.70 38.71 -10.88
C GLY A 151 -20.35 38.28 -11.45
N ILE A 152 -19.93 38.94 -12.54
CA ILE A 152 -18.67 38.65 -13.25
C ILE A 152 -17.46 38.85 -12.33
N HIS A 153 -17.42 39.93 -11.54
CA HIS A 153 -16.31 40.18 -10.62
C HIS A 153 -16.21 39.09 -9.54
N LYS A 154 -17.35 38.59 -9.03
CA LYS A 154 -17.36 37.52 -8.03
C LYS A 154 -16.85 36.20 -8.60
N GLU A 155 -17.27 35.84 -9.81
CA GLU A 155 -16.76 34.66 -10.53
C GLU A 155 -15.27 34.76 -10.83
N ALA A 156 -14.81 35.93 -11.31
CA ALA A 156 -13.40 36.18 -11.57
C ALA A 156 -12.54 36.09 -10.30
N GLU A 157 -13.04 36.56 -9.15
CA GLU A 157 -12.33 36.42 -7.87
C GLU A 157 -12.26 34.95 -7.39
N GLN A 158 -13.34 34.18 -7.59
CA GLN A 158 -13.35 32.75 -7.28
C GLN A 158 -12.33 31.99 -8.14
N LEU A 159 -12.29 32.25 -9.44
CA LEU A 159 -11.31 31.65 -10.35
C LEU A 159 -9.87 32.03 -10.02
N ARG A 160 -9.62 33.28 -9.59
CA ARG A 160 -8.28 33.72 -9.14
C ARG A 160 -7.85 33.04 -7.84
N LYS A 161 -8.77 32.78 -6.91
CA LYS A 161 -8.49 32.03 -5.67
C LYS A 161 -8.26 30.53 -5.94
N ALA A 162 -8.91 29.97 -6.96
CA ALA A 162 -8.82 28.56 -7.31
C ALA A 162 -7.55 28.18 -8.10
N LYS A 163 -6.89 29.13 -8.78
CA LYS A 163 -5.65 28.83 -9.51
C LYS A 163 -4.48 28.60 -8.55
N SER A 164 -4.18 27.32 -8.28
CA SER A 164 -2.90 26.87 -7.72
C SER A 164 -1.74 27.45 -8.52
N ARG A 165 -0.66 27.81 -7.81
CA ARG A 165 0.51 28.59 -8.27
C ARG A 165 1.16 27.95 -9.50
N PRO A 166 0.82 28.37 -10.73
CA PRO A 166 1.35 27.73 -11.94
C PRO A 166 2.85 28.01 -12.12
N GLY A 167 3.39 29.01 -11.41
CA GLY A 167 4.82 29.31 -11.40
C GLY A 167 5.66 28.27 -10.66
N GLU A 168 5.13 27.64 -9.61
CA GLU A 168 5.85 26.58 -8.87
C GLU A 168 5.91 25.30 -9.71
N LEU A 169 4.79 24.89 -10.31
CA LEU A 169 4.74 23.74 -11.21
C LEU A 169 5.62 23.91 -12.45
N ARG A 170 5.71 25.13 -13.01
CA ARG A 170 6.65 25.41 -14.12
C ARG A 170 8.10 25.28 -13.71
N ARG A 171 8.45 25.68 -12.48
CA ARG A 171 9.82 25.52 -11.95
C ARG A 171 10.13 24.06 -11.71
N GLU A 172 9.20 23.30 -11.13
CA GLU A 172 9.35 21.86 -10.90
C GLU A 172 9.51 21.10 -12.23
N ASN A 173 8.68 21.38 -13.23
CA ASN A 173 8.84 20.78 -14.56
C ASN A 173 10.19 21.11 -15.19
N ALA A 174 10.65 22.36 -15.10
CA ALA A 174 11.96 22.74 -15.62
C ALA A 174 13.10 22.00 -14.90
N GLN A 175 12.99 21.82 -13.58
CA GLN A 175 13.96 21.04 -12.82
C GLN A 175 13.96 19.56 -13.23
N LEU A 176 12.78 18.94 -13.36
CA LEU A 176 12.67 17.54 -13.81
C LEU A 176 13.17 17.34 -15.25
N GLU A 177 12.96 18.32 -16.12
CA GLU A 177 13.50 18.32 -17.48
C GLU A 177 15.04 18.38 -17.47
N GLU A 178 15.64 19.21 -16.60
CA GLU A 178 17.09 19.31 -16.44
C GLU A 178 17.68 18.00 -15.88
N GLU A 179 17.07 17.43 -14.84
CA GLU A 179 17.48 16.15 -14.25
C GLU A 179 17.41 15.01 -15.28
N SER A 180 16.35 14.98 -16.11
CA SER A 180 16.20 14.01 -17.20
C SER A 180 17.31 14.14 -18.26
N GLN A 181 17.66 15.37 -18.64
CA GLN A 181 18.77 15.63 -19.57
C GLN A 181 20.10 15.17 -18.97
N GLN A 182 20.40 15.53 -17.71
CA GLN A 182 21.61 15.11 -17.01
C GLN A 182 21.72 13.58 -16.93
N LEU A 183 20.62 12.87 -16.62
CA LEU A 183 20.59 11.41 -16.60
C LEU A 183 20.84 10.82 -17.99
N THR A 184 20.24 11.40 -19.03
CA THR A 184 20.42 10.96 -20.42
C THR A 184 21.87 11.12 -20.87
N GLU A 185 22.50 12.25 -20.58
CA GLU A 185 23.92 12.50 -20.85
C GLU A 185 24.82 11.53 -20.07
N LYS A 186 24.52 11.29 -18.79
CA LYS A 186 25.27 10.34 -17.97
C LYS A 186 25.17 8.92 -18.52
N ILE A 187 23.98 8.49 -18.95
CA ILE A 187 23.77 7.19 -19.63
C ILE A 187 24.54 7.13 -20.94
N ALA A 188 24.51 8.19 -21.76
CA ALA A 188 25.25 8.25 -23.02
C ALA A 188 26.77 8.15 -22.79
N ASN A 189 27.29 8.87 -21.80
CA ASN A 189 28.68 8.82 -21.40
C ASN A 189 29.10 7.45 -20.85
N LEU A 190 28.25 6.81 -20.03
CA LEU A 190 28.49 5.45 -19.55
C LEU A 190 28.49 4.46 -20.73
N ARG A 191 27.49 4.52 -21.61
CA ARG A 191 27.45 3.68 -22.83
C ARG A 191 28.70 3.86 -23.70
N LYS A 192 29.18 5.09 -23.86
CA LYS A 192 30.41 5.38 -24.62
C LYS A 192 31.66 4.78 -23.97
N LYS A 193 31.80 4.92 -22.65
CA LYS A 193 32.92 4.33 -21.87
C LYS A 193 32.89 2.80 -21.90
N THR A 194 31.72 2.19 -21.81
CA THR A 194 31.63 0.73 -21.80
C THR A 194 31.72 0.11 -23.20
N ALA A 195 31.36 0.86 -24.24
CA ALA A 195 31.62 0.46 -25.64
C ALA A 195 33.12 0.45 -25.98
N SER A 196 33.95 1.27 -25.33
CA SER A 196 35.41 1.24 -25.53
C SER A 196 36.12 0.09 -24.80
N ASP A 197 35.57 -0.40 -23.68
CA ASP A 197 36.19 -1.48 -22.88
C ASP A 197 35.84 -2.89 -23.38
N SER A 198 34.88 -3.03 -24.29
CA SER A 198 34.40 -4.33 -24.75
C SER A 198 34.78 -4.61 -26.20
N GLY A 199 36.01 -5.12 -26.38
CA GLY A 199 36.38 -5.80 -27.61
C GLY A 199 35.42 -6.97 -27.88
N ALA A 200 34.72 -6.91 -29.02
CA ALA A 200 33.92 -7.98 -29.62
C ALA A 200 32.88 -8.70 -28.71
N GLY A 201 31.62 -8.22 -28.75
CA GLY A 201 30.43 -9.07 -28.64
C GLY A 201 29.86 -9.41 -27.24
N GLY A 202 30.61 -9.26 -26.15
CA GLY A 202 30.15 -9.71 -24.82
C GLY A 202 29.41 -8.67 -23.96
N PHE A 203 29.47 -7.37 -24.28
CA PHE A 203 28.95 -6.34 -23.37
C PHE A 203 27.44 -6.37 -23.20
N GLN A 204 26.68 -6.64 -24.26
CA GLN A 204 25.23 -6.68 -24.17
C GLN A 204 24.73 -7.86 -23.33
N GLU A 205 25.45 -8.98 -23.35
CA GLU A 205 25.18 -10.14 -22.50
C GLU A 205 25.53 -9.84 -21.04
N VAL A 206 26.67 -9.19 -20.77
CA VAL A 206 27.05 -8.78 -19.41
C VAL A 206 26.09 -7.70 -18.87
N LEU A 207 25.62 -6.76 -19.70
CA LEU A 207 24.63 -5.76 -19.32
C LEU A 207 23.28 -6.43 -18.98
N ALA A 208 22.85 -7.40 -19.79
CA ALA A 208 21.64 -8.16 -19.52
C ALA A 208 21.75 -8.97 -18.22
N ALA A 209 22.89 -9.65 -17.99
CA ALA A 209 23.14 -10.41 -16.78
C ALA A 209 23.23 -9.53 -15.52
N THR A 210 23.89 -8.38 -15.61
CA THR A 210 23.98 -7.41 -14.50
C THR A 210 22.66 -6.70 -14.23
N SER A 211 21.87 -6.39 -15.27
CA SER A 211 20.51 -5.87 -15.10
C SER A 211 19.58 -6.90 -14.45
N ALA A 212 19.68 -8.17 -14.83
CA ALA A 212 18.92 -9.25 -14.22
C ALA A 212 19.33 -9.44 -12.76
N LEU A 213 20.63 -9.49 -12.46
CA LEU A 213 21.14 -9.58 -11.09
C LEU A 213 20.68 -8.40 -10.22
N ARG A 214 20.73 -7.17 -10.75
CA ARG A 214 20.23 -5.99 -10.03
C ARG A 214 18.73 -6.12 -9.73
N LYS A 215 17.93 -6.57 -10.70
CA LYS A 215 16.49 -6.76 -10.50
C LYS A 215 16.21 -7.82 -9.43
N GLU A 216 16.92 -8.94 -9.46
CA GLU A 216 16.83 -9.99 -8.44
C GLU A 216 17.26 -9.47 -7.05
N GLN A 217 18.31 -8.64 -6.97
CA GLN A 217 18.73 -8.01 -5.71
C GLN A 217 17.68 -7.01 -5.18
N GLU A 218 17.06 -6.21 -6.05
CA GLU A 218 15.96 -5.31 -5.68
C GLU A 218 14.73 -6.10 -5.21
N GLU A 219 14.39 -7.20 -5.88
CA GLU A 219 13.30 -8.10 -5.47
C GLU A 219 13.62 -8.79 -4.13
N GLN A 220 14.86 -9.26 -3.94
CA GLN A 220 15.33 -9.82 -2.67
C GLN A 220 15.25 -8.80 -1.53
N ALA A 221 15.63 -7.54 -1.76
CA ALA A 221 15.53 -6.46 -0.79
C ALA A 221 14.07 -6.18 -0.42
N LYS A 222 13.18 -6.07 -1.43
CA LYS A 222 11.73 -5.89 -1.22
C LYS A 222 11.11 -7.05 -0.45
N LEU A 223 11.49 -8.30 -0.77
CA LEU A 223 11.02 -9.48 -0.05
C LEU A 223 11.54 -9.52 1.38
N ALA A 224 12.78 -9.10 1.63
CA ALA A 224 13.35 -8.99 2.97
C ALA A 224 12.64 -7.94 3.82
N GLU A 225 12.34 -6.77 3.25
CA GLU A 225 11.54 -5.71 3.88
C GLU A 225 10.12 -6.20 4.22
N ARG A 226 9.42 -6.78 3.23
CA ARG A 226 8.08 -7.38 3.45
C ARG A 226 8.09 -8.47 4.52
N LYS A 227 9.12 -9.32 4.54
CA LYS A 227 9.28 -10.34 5.58
C LYS A 227 9.46 -9.69 6.95
N ARG A 228 10.27 -8.64 7.05
CA ARG A 228 10.47 -7.89 8.30
C ARG A 228 9.16 -7.27 8.78
N ASP A 229 8.37 -6.67 7.88
CA ASP A 229 7.07 -6.08 8.20
C ASP A 229 6.06 -7.14 8.65
N GLN A 230 6.00 -8.27 7.95
CA GLN A 230 5.14 -9.40 8.34
C GLN A 230 5.54 -9.98 9.69
N MET A 231 6.83 -10.14 9.97
CA MET A 231 7.30 -10.59 11.28
C MET A 231 6.99 -9.57 12.38
N LEU A 232 7.13 -8.27 12.10
CA LEU A 232 6.75 -7.22 13.05
C LEU A 232 5.25 -7.27 13.32
N SER A 233 4.42 -7.36 12.28
CA SER A 233 2.97 -7.48 12.37
C SER A 233 2.55 -8.72 13.18
N LEU A 234 3.17 -9.88 12.93
CA LEU A 234 2.96 -11.09 13.70
C LEU A 234 3.33 -10.89 15.17
N SER A 235 4.49 -10.28 15.45
CA SER A 235 4.94 -10.02 16.82
C SER A 235 3.98 -9.09 17.58
N LEU A 236 3.42 -8.09 16.90
CA LEU A 236 2.41 -7.19 17.45
C LEU A 236 1.08 -7.90 17.69
N ALA A 237 0.66 -8.77 16.78
CA ALA A 237 -0.53 -9.60 16.94
C ALA A 237 -0.37 -10.56 18.13
N GLU A 238 0.75 -11.26 18.24
CA GLU A 238 1.07 -12.12 19.39
C GLU A 238 1.09 -11.32 20.70
N LYS A 239 1.67 -10.12 20.70
CA LYS A 239 1.67 -9.25 21.89
C LYS A 239 0.24 -8.88 22.29
N ARG A 240 -0.63 -8.53 21.33
CA ARG A 240 -2.05 -8.23 21.58
C ARG A 240 -2.80 -9.44 22.15
N VAL A 241 -2.54 -10.64 21.64
CA VAL A 241 -3.13 -11.89 22.16
C VAL A 241 -2.68 -12.12 23.61
N ARG A 242 -1.38 -12.02 23.90
CA ARG A 242 -0.85 -12.15 25.27
C ARG A 242 -1.44 -11.10 26.22
N GLU A 243 -1.60 -9.86 25.77
CA GLU A 243 -2.24 -8.81 26.55
C GLU A 243 -3.73 -9.10 26.81
N ALA A 244 -4.46 -9.61 25.82
CA ALA A 244 -5.86 -10.02 25.97
C ALA A 244 -6.01 -11.21 26.92
N GLU A 245 -5.13 -12.22 26.82
CA GLU A 245 -5.06 -13.36 27.73
C GLU A 245 -4.76 -12.93 29.16
N ALA A 246 -3.80 -12.03 29.36
CA ALA A 246 -3.48 -11.48 30.68
C ALA A 246 -4.68 -10.74 31.28
N ARG A 247 -5.39 -9.92 30.48
CA ARG A 247 -6.63 -9.25 30.93
C ARG A 247 -7.72 -10.25 31.29
N LEU A 248 -7.88 -11.31 30.50
CA LEU A 248 -8.85 -12.38 30.81
C LEU A 248 -8.46 -13.14 32.09
N GLN A 249 -7.18 -13.39 32.30
CA GLN A 249 -6.68 -14.03 33.52
C GLN A 249 -6.89 -13.13 34.75
N ASP A 250 -6.63 -11.83 34.64
CA ASP A 250 -6.90 -10.84 35.70
C ASP A 250 -8.40 -10.74 36.03
N LEU A 251 -9.27 -10.77 35.00
CA LEU A 251 -10.72 -10.79 35.18
C LEU A 251 -11.20 -12.08 35.84
N ARG A 252 -10.68 -13.24 35.42
CA ARG A 252 -10.98 -14.55 36.04
C ARG A 252 -10.48 -14.60 37.49
N GLY A 253 -9.29 -14.08 37.76
CA GLY A 253 -8.75 -13.98 39.12
C GLY A 253 -9.58 -13.07 40.01
N SER A 254 -10.04 -11.94 39.47
CA SER A 254 -10.96 -11.01 40.14
C SER A 254 -12.32 -11.64 40.45
N LEU A 255 -12.88 -12.41 39.51
CA LEU A 255 -14.13 -13.16 39.71
C LEU A 255 -13.99 -14.30 40.73
N ALA A 256 -12.85 -14.99 40.73
CA ALA A 256 -12.60 -16.12 41.63
C ALA A 256 -12.32 -15.70 43.08
N GLN A 257 -11.96 -14.44 43.32
CA GLN A 257 -11.63 -13.92 44.64
C GLN A 257 -12.78 -13.16 45.33
N ASP A 258 -13.98 -13.09 44.75
CA ASP A 258 -15.09 -12.23 45.23
C ASP A 258 -14.59 -10.82 45.61
N ALA A 259 -13.71 -10.26 44.78
CA ALA A 259 -13.05 -9.00 45.07
C ALA A 259 -14.08 -7.87 45.21
N SER A 260 -13.96 -7.05 46.25
CA SER A 260 -14.89 -5.94 46.46
C SER A 260 -14.76 -4.90 45.33
N PRO A 261 -15.84 -4.20 44.96
CA PRO A 261 -15.80 -3.17 43.93
C PRO A 261 -14.72 -2.09 44.17
N GLU A 262 -14.44 -1.76 45.44
CA GLU A 262 -13.40 -0.80 45.83
C GLU A 262 -11.99 -1.30 45.49
N GLN A 263 -11.69 -2.58 45.74
CA GLN A 263 -10.38 -3.19 45.41
C GLN A 263 -10.15 -3.28 43.90
N LEU A 264 -11.22 -3.52 43.12
CA LEU A 264 -11.16 -3.47 41.65
C LEU A 264 -10.87 -2.05 41.15
N PHE A 265 -11.49 -1.05 41.79
CA PHE A 265 -11.28 0.35 41.44
C PHE A 265 -9.85 0.81 41.75
N GLU A 266 -9.29 0.43 42.89
CA GLU A 266 -7.91 0.74 43.27
C GLU A 266 -6.90 0.06 42.31
N ARG A 267 -7.13 -1.20 41.92
CA ARG A 267 -6.32 -1.87 40.89
C ARG A 267 -6.42 -1.16 39.53
N LEU A 268 -7.60 -0.75 39.11
CA LEU A 268 -7.77 0.01 37.87
C LEU A 268 -7.07 1.38 37.94
N GLN A 269 -7.18 2.09 39.06
CA GLN A 269 -6.48 3.37 39.25
C GLN A 269 -4.96 3.20 39.18
N THR A 270 -4.40 2.16 39.79
CA THR A 270 -2.96 1.89 39.70
C THR A 270 -2.53 1.50 38.28
N GLN A 271 -3.35 0.75 37.54
CA GLN A 271 -3.10 0.46 36.12
C GLN A 271 -3.16 1.72 35.25
N VAL A 272 -4.15 2.59 35.46
CA VAL A 272 -4.26 3.88 34.76
C VAL A 272 -3.08 4.79 35.08
N ALA A 273 -2.65 4.86 36.34
CA ALA A 273 -1.48 5.63 36.74
C ALA A 273 -0.19 5.11 36.07
N ARG A 274 -0.01 3.78 36.02
CA ARG A 274 1.11 3.15 35.30
C ARG A 274 1.06 3.42 33.79
N ASN A 275 -0.11 3.29 33.17
CA ASN A 275 -0.28 3.57 31.74
C ASN A 275 -0.02 5.05 31.44
N ASN A 276 -0.45 5.97 32.30
CA ASN A 276 -0.16 7.39 32.18
C ASN A 276 1.34 7.69 32.30
N ASP A 277 2.07 7.06 33.23
CA ASP A 277 3.52 7.19 33.31
C ASP A 277 4.18 6.69 32.01
N VAL A 278 3.81 5.50 31.53
CA VAL A 278 4.34 4.97 30.26
C VAL A 278 4.07 5.89 29.08
N LEU A 279 2.86 6.44 28.96
CA LEU A 279 2.47 7.32 27.85
C LEU A 279 3.08 8.73 27.94
N SER A 280 3.24 9.27 29.14
CA SER A 280 3.69 10.66 29.34
C SER A 280 5.21 10.80 29.47
N THR A 281 5.90 9.77 30.00
CA THR A 281 7.34 9.85 30.25
C THR A 281 8.13 8.88 29.38
N LYS A 282 7.78 7.59 29.39
CA LYS A 282 8.62 6.54 28.77
C LYS A 282 8.53 6.51 27.25
N PHE A 283 7.33 6.43 26.68
CA PHE A 283 7.16 6.39 25.22
C PHE A 283 7.67 7.65 24.51
N PRO A 284 7.42 8.87 25.01
CA PRO A 284 8.00 10.06 24.39
C PRO A 284 9.54 10.07 24.45
N ALA A 285 10.13 9.59 25.54
CA ALA A 285 11.59 9.48 25.66
C ALA A 285 12.17 8.42 24.70
N GLU A 286 11.56 7.24 24.62
CA GLU A 286 11.95 6.17 23.70
C GLU A 286 11.77 6.60 22.24
N PHE A 287 10.66 7.26 21.91
CA PHE A 287 10.39 7.78 20.56
C PHE A 287 11.42 8.83 20.15
N ARG A 288 11.75 9.78 21.03
CA ARG A 288 12.82 10.76 20.77
C ARG A 288 14.16 10.07 20.55
N ALA A 289 14.51 9.09 21.39
CA ALA A 289 15.76 8.34 21.22
C ALA A 289 15.81 7.59 19.88
N GLN A 290 14.70 6.96 19.45
CA GLN A 290 14.62 6.30 18.14
C GLN A 290 14.64 7.28 16.97
N GLN A 291 14.01 8.45 17.13
CA GLN A 291 14.03 9.50 16.13
C GLN A 291 15.44 10.08 15.97
N ASP A 292 16.14 10.31 17.07
CA ASP A 292 17.53 10.78 17.07
C ASP A 292 18.47 9.75 16.44
N THR A 293 18.27 8.45 16.68
CA THR A 293 19.07 7.41 16.02
C THR A 293 18.77 7.31 14.54
N LEU A 294 17.50 7.42 14.12
CA LEU A 294 17.13 7.49 12.70
C LEU A 294 17.76 8.69 12.01
N GLN A 295 17.67 9.89 12.60
CA GLN A 295 18.29 11.09 12.05
C GLN A 295 19.81 10.95 11.92
N ARG A 296 20.49 10.32 12.90
CA ARG A 296 21.93 10.04 12.80
C ARG A 296 22.26 9.06 11.68
N LEU A 297 21.43 8.03 11.49
CA LEU A 297 21.62 7.05 10.41
C LEU A 297 21.32 7.66 9.03
N GLU A 298 20.27 8.46 8.91
CA GLU A 298 19.96 9.23 7.70
C GLU A 298 21.09 10.20 7.36
N HIS A 299 21.60 10.93 8.36
CA HIS A 299 22.77 11.78 8.19
C HIS A 299 23.98 10.97 7.69
N ALA A 300 24.29 9.83 8.33
CA ALA A 300 25.39 8.96 7.93
C ALA A 300 25.22 8.34 6.53
N LEU A 301 23.98 8.06 6.09
CA LEU A 301 23.69 7.59 4.73
C LEU A 301 23.79 8.72 3.69
N SER A 302 23.48 9.95 4.08
CA SER A 302 23.59 11.15 3.23
C SER A 302 25.02 11.69 3.15
N GLU A 303 25.86 11.36 4.13
CA GLU A 303 27.28 11.72 4.12
C GLU A 303 27.97 10.99 2.96
N PRO A 304 28.72 11.72 2.10
CA PRO A 304 29.55 11.07 1.11
C PRO A 304 30.57 10.16 1.79
N PRO A 305 30.98 9.05 1.15
CA PRO A 305 31.90 8.09 1.74
C PRO A 305 33.18 8.81 2.17
N LYS A 306 33.40 8.88 3.49
CA LYS A 306 34.58 9.53 4.08
C LYS A 306 35.84 8.83 3.60
N THR A 307 36.79 9.60 3.14
CA THR A 307 38.09 9.08 2.74
C THR A 307 38.89 8.70 3.98
N GLU A 308 39.91 7.84 3.83
CA GLU A 308 40.79 7.44 4.94
C GLU A 308 41.48 8.64 5.59
N HIS A 309 41.68 9.72 4.83
CA HIS A 309 42.19 11.01 5.34
C HIS A 309 41.19 11.72 6.25
N ASP A 310 39.91 11.78 5.86
CA ASP A 310 38.86 12.41 6.68
C ASP A 310 38.65 11.66 8.01
N ILE A 311 38.85 10.33 8.01
CA ILE A 311 38.79 9.51 9.22
C ILE A 311 39.97 9.85 10.15
N ALA A 312 41.17 10.01 9.61
CA ALA A 312 42.35 10.41 10.38
C ALA A 312 42.17 11.81 11.01
N ASP A 313 41.63 12.77 10.25
CA ASP A 313 41.35 14.12 10.76
C ASP A 313 40.29 14.10 11.88
N MET A 314 39.22 13.32 11.73
CA MET A 314 38.23 13.12 12.80
C MET A 314 38.81 12.41 14.03
N GLU A 315 39.72 11.45 13.85
CA GLU A 315 40.41 10.79 14.97
C GLU A 315 41.32 11.77 15.72
N ASP A 316 42.01 12.65 15.01
CA ASP A 316 42.82 13.71 15.59
C ASP A 316 41.97 14.75 16.33
N GLU A 317 40.81 15.12 15.78
CA GLU A 317 39.83 15.97 16.47
C GLU A 317 39.27 15.32 17.72
N ILE A 318 38.91 14.03 17.68
CA ILE A 318 38.45 13.28 18.85
C ILE A 318 39.56 13.20 19.91
N GLN A 319 40.81 12.99 19.51
CA GLN A 319 41.94 12.99 20.44
C GLN A 319 42.18 14.38 21.04
N ALA A 320 42.08 15.45 20.26
CA ALA A 320 42.18 16.82 20.73
C ALA A 320 41.06 17.15 21.73
N LEU A 321 39.80 16.83 21.40
CA LEU A 321 38.65 17.02 22.29
C LEU A 321 38.78 16.18 23.57
N LYS A 322 39.24 14.93 23.49
CA LYS A 322 39.52 14.11 24.69
C LYS A 322 40.57 14.74 25.58
N ARG A 323 41.65 15.30 25.01
CA ARG A 323 42.68 16.04 25.76
C ARG A 323 42.10 17.30 26.41
N VAL A 324 41.25 18.05 25.70
CA VAL A 324 40.57 19.24 26.24
C VAL A 324 39.60 18.87 27.37
N ILE A 325 38.81 17.79 27.21
CA ILE A 325 37.93 17.27 28.27
C ILE A 325 38.74 16.86 29.49
N GLN A 326 39.85 16.14 29.31
CA GLN A 326 40.75 15.78 30.42
C GLN A 326 41.36 17.01 31.09
N GLN A 327 41.75 18.03 30.33
CA GLN A 327 42.23 19.30 30.86
C GLN A 327 41.15 20.03 31.66
N TYR A 328 39.92 20.12 31.16
CA TYR A 328 38.82 20.73 31.92
C TYR A 328 38.45 19.91 33.16
N GLN A 329 38.48 18.58 33.08
CA GLN A 329 38.27 17.71 34.25
C GLN A 329 39.38 17.90 35.29
N ALA A 330 40.64 18.02 34.86
CA ALA A 330 41.76 18.33 35.74
C ALA A 330 41.64 19.73 36.35
N GLN A 331 41.25 20.75 35.57
CA GLN A 331 40.99 22.11 36.07
C GLN A 331 39.82 22.14 37.06
N ILE A 332 38.76 21.37 36.81
CA ILE A 332 37.63 21.23 37.74
C ILE A 332 38.09 20.52 39.02
N ALA A 333 38.92 19.47 38.92
CA ALA A 333 39.48 18.78 40.07
C ALA A 333 40.43 19.68 40.88
N ASP A 334 41.30 20.45 40.21
CA ASP A 334 42.21 21.40 40.83
C ASP A 334 41.46 22.58 41.47
N ALA A 335 40.40 23.09 40.83
CA ALA A 335 39.52 24.11 41.39
C ALA A 335 38.72 23.59 42.59
N GLN A 336 38.30 22.31 42.57
CA GLN A 336 37.65 21.64 43.70
C GLN A 336 38.62 21.41 44.87
N MET A 337 39.88 21.03 44.59
CA MET A 337 40.93 20.87 45.60
C MET A 337 41.37 22.22 46.19
N ALA A 338 41.43 23.28 45.38
CA ALA A 338 41.71 24.63 45.84
C ALA A 338 40.54 25.20 46.69
N GLN A 339 39.28 24.94 46.32
CA GLN A 339 38.11 25.29 47.14
C GLN A 339 37.99 24.43 48.41
N GLY A 340 38.55 23.21 48.44
CA GLY A 340 38.63 22.35 49.63
C GLY A 340 39.58 22.82 50.72
N SER A 341 40.37 23.88 50.48
CA SER A 341 41.26 24.50 51.48
C SER A 341 40.64 25.67 52.26
N GLY A 342 39.40 26.05 51.93
CA GLY A 342 38.61 27.05 52.64
C GLY A 342 37.52 26.41 53.48
N ASP A 343 37.57 26.66 54.78
CA ASP A 343 36.70 26.25 55.90
C ASP A 343 35.18 26.11 55.59
N GLY A 344 34.82 25.05 54.86
CA GLY A 344 33.45 24.67 54.53
C GLY A 344 33.43 23.29 53.87
N GLU A 345 33.19 22.24 54.66
CA GLU A 345 33.07 20.86 54.18
C GLU A 345 32.29 20.76 52.86
N ASP A 346 32.86 20.06 51.88
CA ASP A 346 32.31 19.84 50.53
C ASP A 346 31.03 18.97 50.58
N LYS A 347 29.93 19.59 51.01
CA LYS A 347 28.59 18.98 51.06
C LYS A 347 28.17 18.46 49.68
N LEU A 348 28.60 19.11 48.60
CA LEU A 348 28.27 18.71 47.23
C LEU A 348 29.01 17.42 46.81
N ALA A 349 30.27 17.22 47.21
CA ALA A 349 30.94 15.93 47.03
C ALA A 349 30.21 14.80 47.77
N MET A 350 29.75 15.04 48.99
CA MET A 350 28.94 14.07 49.74
C MET A 350 27.62 13.75 49.02
N PHE A 351 26.91 14.76 48.48
CA PHE A 351 25.69 14.55 47.69
C PHE A 351 25.96 13.83 46.36
N ARG A 352 27.08 14.11 45.68
CA ARG A 352 27.51 13.38 44.47
C ARG A 352 27.86 11.93 44.79
N GLN A 353 28.53 11.67 45.91
CA GLN A 353 28.85 10.33 46.36
C GLN A 353 27.58 9.56 46.77
N HIS A 354 26.66 10.22 47.49
CA HIS A 354 25.35 9.66 47.80
C HIS A 354 24.52 9.38 46.54
N ALA A 355 24.51 10.30 45.56
CA ALA A 355 23.85 10.10 44.28
C ALA A 355 24.44 8.90 43.53
N ASN A 356 25.77 8.81 43.42
CA ASN A 356 26.45 7.67 42.79
C ASN A 356 26.16 6.34 43.50
N VAL A 357 26.12 6.33 44.84
CA VAL A 357 25.75 5.13 45.60
C VAL A 357 24.28 4.76 45.37
N GLN A 358 23.37 5.74 45.29
CA GLN A 358 21.97 5.49 44.98
C GLN A 358 21.78 5.01 43.54
N THR A 359 22.48 5.58 42.56
CA THR A 359 22.47 5.12 41.18
C THR A 359 23.00 3.70 41.08
N LYS A 360 24.11 3.36 41.76
CA LYS A 360 24.62 1.98 41.82
C LYS A 360 23.61 1.01 42.43
N LYS A 361 22.97 1.38 43.55
CA LYS A 361 21.91 0.56 44.16
C LYS A 361 20.69 0.40 43.24
N LEU A 362 20.33 1.45 42.50
CA LEU A 362 19.24 1.40 41.53
C LEU A 362 19.58 0.46 40.38
N VAL A 363 20.80 0.55 39.82
CA VAL A 363 21.31 -0.36 38.79
C VAL A 363 21.36 -1.81 39.30
N GLU A 364 21.89 -2.08 40.49
CA GLU A 364 21.87 -3.43 41.09
C GLU A 364 20.45 -3.99 41.26
N LYS A 365 19.49 -3.14 41.61
CA LYS A 365 18.07 -3.53 41.73
C LYS A 365 17.42 -3.74 40.38
N GLU A 366 17.74 -2.94 39.38
CA GLU A 366 17.30 -3.12 37.99
C GLU A 366 17.85 -4.42 37.40
N GLU A 367 19.15 -4.70 37.58
CA GLU A 367 19.78 -5.96 37.18
C GLU A 367 19.14 -7.16 37.87
N ALA A 368 18.88 -7.09 39.17
CA ALA A 368 18.17 -8.15 39.89
C ALA A 368 16.74 -8.35 39.37
N LEU A 369 16.05 -7.27 38.99
CA LEU A 369 14.70 -7.31 38.42
C LEU A 369 14.72 -7.92 37.01
N GLU A 370 15.72 -7.58 36.19
CA GLU A 370 15.95 -8.21 34.90
C GLU A 370 16.26 -9.70 35.02
N GLN A 371 17.12 -10.10 35.95
CA GLN A 371 17.38 -11.51 36.25
C GLN A 371 16.09 -12.25 36.64
N LEU A 372 15.28 -11.68 37.54
CA LEU A 372 13.97 -12.22 37.91
C LEU A 372 12.98 -12.30 36.73
N ARG A 373 13.03 -11.34 35.79
CA ARG A 373 12.22 -11.39 34.56
C ARG A 373 12.68 -12.49 33.62
N VAL A 374 13.99 -12.66 33.45
CA VAL A 374 14.58 -13.75 32.66
C VAL A 374 14.23 -15.10 33.28
N ASP A 375 14.35 -15.24 34.60
CA ASP A 375 13.95 -16.45 35.31
C ASP A 375 12.46 -16.74 35.19
N LYS A 376 11.60 -15.70 35.28
CA LYS A 376 10.16 -15.83 35.02
C LYS A 376 9.90 -16.33 33.59
N GLN A 377 10.54 -15.76 32.57
CA GLN A 377 10.39 -16.21 31.18
C GLN A 377 10.91 -17.64 31.00
N ARG A 378 12.01 -17.99 31.64
CA ARG A 378 12.56 -19.36 31.63
C ARG A 378 11.60 -20.35 32.27
N LEU A 379 11.02 -20.01 33.43
CA LEU A 379 10.03 -20.84 34.11
C LEU A 379 8.76 -20.98 33.27
N LEU A 380 8.30 -19.91 32.61
CA LEU A 380 7.15 -19.98 31.69
C LEU A 380 7.43 -20.90 30.49
N ARG A 381 8.60 -20.79 29.85
CA ARG A 381 9.00 -21.73 28.79
C ARG A 381 9.10 -23.17 29.30
N ASN A 382 9.63 -23.37 30.50
CA ASN A 382 9.66 -24.70 31.10
C ASN A 382 8.25 -25.24 31.37
N ILE A 383 7.30 -24.39 31.77
CA ILE A 383 5.88 -24.76 31.92
C ILE A 383 5.30 -25.12 30.56
N GLU A 384 5.47 -24.29 29.52
CA GLU A 384 5.01 -24.58 28.15
C GLU A 384 5.62 -25.87 27.59
N GLU A 385 6.92 -26.11 27.82
CA GLU A 385 7.57 -27.36 27.44
C GLU A 385 7.04 -28.55 28.22
N LEU A 386 6.78 -28.41 29.53
CA LEU A 386 6.22 -29.46 30.36
C LEU A 386 4.76 -29.73 29.99
N GLU A 387 3.99 -28.70 29.64
CA GLU A 387 2.61 -28.80 29.13
C GLU A 387 2.59 -29.41 27.74
N GLY A 388 3.54 -29.07 26.86
CA GLY A 388 3.72 -29.70 25.56
C GLY A 388 4.15 -31.17 25.68
N LYS A 389 5.07 -31.48 26.60
CA LYS A 389 5.44 -32.85 26.95
C LYS A 389 4.26 -33.60 27.55
N LEU A 390 3.51 -32.98 28.47
CA LEU A 390 2.29 -33.54 29.03
C LEU A 390 1.27 -33.82 27.93
N ALA A 391 1.04 -32.89 27.00
CA ALA A 391 0.14 -33.07 25.86
C ALA A 391 0.58 -34.21 24.92
N SER A 392 1.90 -34.34 24.69
CA SER A 392 2.47 -35.43 23.87
C SER A 392 2.43 -36.81 24.57
N ILE A 393 2.56 -36.83 25.90
CA ILE A 393 2.46 -38.04 26.74
C ILE A 393 0.99 -38.39 27.02
N SER A 394 0.11 -37.38 27.06
CA SER A 394 -1.34 -37.44 27.29
C SER A 394 -2.11 -37.95 26.07
N GLY A 395 -1.53 -38.84 25.27
CA GLY A 395 -2.29 -39.62 24.31
C GLY A 395 -3.51 -40.24 24.99
N SER A 396 -4.71 -39.87 24.51
CA SER A 396 -6.04 -40.37 24.89
C SER A 396 -6.15 -41.00 26.30
N LYS A 397 -6.47 -40.15 27.29
CA LYS A 397 -6.97 -40.45 28.65
C LYS A 397 -5.93 -40.42 29.78
N PHE A 398 -5.67 -39.21 30.27
CA PHE A 398 -5.36 -39.03 31.69
C PHE A 398 -6.70 -39.03 32.46
N MET A 399 -6.98 -40.06 33.26
CA MET A 399 -8.13 -40.04 34.16
C MET A 399 -7.71 -39.27 35.43
N SER A 400 -8.47 -38.24 35.80
CA SER A 400 -8.29 -37.55 37.07
C SER A 400 -8.34 -38.55 38.24
N ARG A 401 -7.73 -38.22 39.40
CA ARG A 401 -7.69 -39.13 40.56
C ARG A 401 -9.08 -39.65 40.96
N ASP A 402 -10.12 -38.84 40.77
CA ASP A 402 -11.50 -39.25 41.05
C ASP A 402 -12.14 -40.04 39.90
N GLU A 403 -11.79 -39.75 38.65
CA GLU A 403 -12.19 -40.56 37.50
C GLU A 403 -11.54 -41.95 37.53
N PHE A 404 -10.29 -42.08 38.00
CA PHE A 404 -9.63 -43.37 38.20
C PHE A 404 -10.30 -44.19 39.31
N LYS A 405 -10.77 -43.54 40.39
CA LYS A 405 -11.58 -44.22 41.41
C LYS A 405 -12.91 -44.71 40.86
N GLN A 406 -13.60 -43.90 40.05
CA GLN A 406 -14.84 -44.29 39.38
C GLN A 406 -14.60 -45.42 38.36
N TYR A 407 -13.46 -45.39 37.67
CA TYR A 407 -13.07 -46.47 36.78
C TYR A 407 -12.76 -47.77 37.55
N ALA A 408 -12.08 -47.68 38.69
CA ALA A 408 -11.81 -48.83 39.55
C ALA A 408 -13.10 -49.43 40.14
N THR A 409 -14.08 -48.61 40.54
CA THR A 409 -15.38 -49.10 41.02
C THR A 409 -16.19 -49.75 39.90
N THR A 410 -16.22 -49.15 38.70
CA THR A 410 -16.88 -49.76 37.53
C THR A 410 -16.22 -51.07 37.10
N LEU A 411 -14.88 -51.17 37.16
CA LEU A 411 -14.14 -52.41 36.89
C LEU A 411 -14.48 -53.49 37.93
N ARG A 412 -14.58 -53.13 39.21
CA ARG A 412 -14.97 -54.04 40.29
C ARG A 412 -16.40 -54.54 40.11
N ASN A 413 -17.33 -53.66 39.73
CA ASN A 413 -18.71 -54.01 39.41
C ASN A 413 -18.79 -54.95 38.20
N LYS A 414 -18.05 -54.67 37.11
CA LYS A 414 -17.95 -55.57 35.95
C LYS A 414 -17.35 -56.93 36.29
N THR A 415 -16.35 -56.96 37.18
CA THR A 415 -15.74 -58.21 37.65
C THR A 415 -16.75 -59.03 38.47
N ASN A 416 -17.55 -58.39 39.31
CA ASN A 416 -18.60 -59.05 40.07
C ASN A 416 -19.72 -59.57 39.16
N GLN A 417 -20.14 -58.80 38.16
CA GLN A 417 -21.08 -59.25 37.13
C GLN A 417 -20.55 -60.46 36.35
N TYR A 418 -19.27 -60.42 35.93
CA TYR A 418 -18.63 -61.56 35.26
C TYR A 418 -18.64 -62.81 36.15
N LYS A 419 -18.31 -62.68 37.45
CA LYS A 419 -18.36 -63.82 38.39
C LYS A 419 -19.77 -64.38 38.54
N LYS A 420 -20.78 -63.51 38.59
CA LYS A 420 -22.20 -63.92 38.68
C LYS A 420 -22.64 -64.70 37.44
N VAL A 421 -22.42 -64.13 36.25
CA VAL A 421 -22.76 -64.79 34.97
C VAL A 421 -21.99 -66.09 34.79
N LYS A 422 -20.74 -66.17 35.27
CA LYS A 422 -19.95 -67.40 35.27
C LYS A 422 -20.53 -68.47 36.19
N ALA A 423 -21.09 -68.09 37.35
CA ALA A 423 -21.76 -69.02 38.25
C ALA A 423 -23.08 -69.53 37.63
N GLU A 424 -23.88 -68.64 37.04
CA GLU A 424 -25.10 -69.00 36.30
C GLU A 424 -24.80 -69.97 35.13
N LEU A 425 -23.71 -69.73 34.39
CA LEU A 425 -23.24 -70.67 33.36
C LEU A 425 -22.78 -72.02 33.93
N ALA A 426 -22.22 -72.05 35.14
CA ALA A 426 -21.83 -73.30 35.81
C ALA A 426 -23.05 -74.09 36.31
N GLU A 427 -24.14 -73.40 36.68
CA GLU A 427 -25.41 -74.02 37.04
C GLU A 427 -26.11 -74.62 35.81
N LEU A 428 -26.27 -73.86 34.73
CA LEU A 428 -26.80 -74.36 33.43
C LEU A 428 -25.94 -75.52 32.89
N THR A 429 -24.62 -75.33 33.00
CA THR A 429 -23.61 -76.35 33.23
C THR A 429 -24.05 -77.74 33.68
N ALA A 430 -24.28 -77.79 34.99
CA ALA A 430 -24.64 -78.95 35.74
C ALA A 430 -26.03 -79.47 35.37
N GLU A 431 -26.99 -78.58 35.12
CA GLU A 431 -28.33 -78.96 34.66
C GLU A 431 -28.30 -79.71 33.33
N SER A 432 -27.45 -79.28 32.39
CA SER A 432 -27.23 -79.99 31.13
C SER A 432 -26.67 -81.40 31.34
N VAL A 433 -25.76 -81.58 32.31
CA VAL A 433 -25.22 -82.90 32.68
C VAL A 433 -26.30 -83.79 33.30
N VAL A 434 -27.14 -83.23 34.19
CA VAL A 434 -28.27 -83.94 34.77
C VAL A 434 -29.26 -84.35 33.68
N LEU A 435 -29.61 -83.45 32.77
CA LEU A 435 -30.45 -83.74 31.60
C LEU A 435 -29.87 -84.85 30.74
N HIS A 436 -28.57 -84.81 30.44
CA HIS A 436 -27.92 -85.87 29.67
C HIS A 436 -27.93 -87.22 30.42
N ARG A 437 -27.79 -87.21 31.75
CA ARG A 437 -27.94 -88.43 32.57
C ARG A 437 -29.38 -88.94 32.58
N THR A 438 -30.38 -88.07 32.61
CA THR A 438 -31.79 -88.46 32.48
C THR A 438 -32.10 -89.02 31.09
N GLU A 439 -31.51 -88.45 30.03
CA GLU A 439 -31.58 -88.97 28.66
C GLU A 439 -30.96 -90.36 28.57
N GLN A 440 -29.78 -90.58 29.17
CA GLN A 440 -29.14 -91.89 29.23
C GLN A 440 -29.96 -92.92 30.01
N LEU A 441 -30.58 -92.52 31.14
CA LEU A 441 -31.48 -93.40 31.90
C LEU A 441 -32.74 -93.78 31.10
N LEU A 442 -33.26 -92.86 30.30
CA LEU A 442 -34.37 -93.16 29.36
C LEU A 442 -33.90 -94.13 28.27
N LYS A 443 -32.73 -93.90 27.67
CA LYS A 443 -32.13 -94.83 26.69
C LYS A 443 -31.81 -96.20 27.28
N SER A 444 -31.38 -96.29 28.54
CA SER A 444 -31.15 -97.58 29.20
C SER A 444 -32.45 -98.34 29.48
N LYS A 445 -33.56 -97.63 29.71
CA LYS A 445 -34.89 -98.26 29.77
C LYS A 445 -35.35 -98.76 28.39
N ASP A 446 -34.82 -98.20 27.31
CA ASP A 446 -35.03 -98.65 25.93
C ASP A 446 -34.12 -99.85 25.55
N ALA A 447 -33.09 -100.18 26.34
CA ALA A 447 -32.15 -101.28 26.05
C ALA A 447 -32.75 -102.68 26.29
N ASP A 448 -33.89 -102.79 26.97
CA ASP A 448 -34.65 -104.05 27.09
C ASP A 448 -35.36 -104.45 25.78
N LEU A 449 -35.29 -103.64 24.71
CA LEU A 449 -35.74 -104.02 23.37
C LEU A 449 -34.96 -105.22 22.81
N GLU A 450 -33.66 -105.36 23.09
CA GLU A 450 -32.88 -106.53 22.64
C GLU A 450 -33.26 -107.81 23.42
N GLY A 451 -33.64 -107.70 24.69
CA GLY A 451 -34.21 -108.80 25.48
C GLY A 451 -35.60 -109.19 24.97
N PHE A 452 -36.43 -108.19 24.67
CA PHE A 452 -37.75 -108.39 24.07
C PHE A 452 -37.64 -109.01 22.66
N LEU A 453 -36.64 -108.61 21.86
CA LEU A 453 -36.35 -109.19 20.54
C LEU A 453 -35.79 -110.62 20.65
N ARG A 454 -34.95 -110.93 21.65
CA ARG A 454 -34.50 -112.31 21.93
C ARG A 454 -35.66 -113.22 22.38
N ASP A 455 -36.63 -112.69 23.12
CA ASP A 455 -37.86 -113.42 23.48
C ASP A 455 -38.80 -113.61 22.28
N LEU A 456 -38.83 -112.64 21.35
CA LEU A 456 -39.55 -112.72 20.07
C LEU A 456 -38.88 -113.70 19.09
N GLU A 457 -37.55 -113.76 19.07
CA GLU A 457 -36.74 -114.75 18.34
C GLU A 457 -36.91 -116.16 18.94
N ARG A 458 -37.09 -116.26 20.27
CA ARG A 458 -37.48 -117.50 20.96
C ARG A 458 -38.91 -117.94 20.61
N GLN A 459 -39.84 -117.00 20.44
CA GLN A 459 -41.21 -117.28 19.99
C GLN A 459 -41.30 -117.66 18.50
N LYS A 460 -40.29 -117.33 17.68
CA LYS A 460 -40.28 -117.58 16.23
C LYS A 460 -39.24 -118.59 15.73
N GLY A 461 -38.40 -119.14 16.60
CA GLY A 461 -37.77 -120.46 16.41
C GLY A 461 -36.60 -120.56 15.44
N VAL A 462 -35.53 -119.77 15.60
CA VAL A 462 -34.21 -120.05 14.96
C VAL A 462 -33.06 -119.64 15.89
N SER A 463 -32.15 -120.57 16.21
CA SER A 463 -30.92 -120.34 16.99
C SER A 463 -29.71 -120.99 16.28
N GLY A 464 -28.52 -120.35 16.29
CA GLY A 464 -27.31 -121.05 15.81
C GLY A 464 -26.07 -120.28 15.31
N PHE A 465 -25.92 -118.97 15.49
CA PHE A 465 -24.73 -118.25 14.96
C PHE A 465 -23.52 -118.18 15.92
N LEU A 466 -23.64 -118.65 17.17
CA LEU A 466 -22.56 -118.57 18.18
C LEU A 466 -21.53 -119.72 18.10
N ALA A 467 -21.71 -120.70 17.22
CA ALA A 467 -20.80 -121.84 17.07
C ALA A 467 -19.54 -121.54 16.23
N THR A 468 -19.41 -120.33 15.69
CA THR A 468 -18.26 -119.85 14.90
C THR A 468 -17.23 -119.06 15.70
N GLN A 469 -17.24 -119.19 17.03
CA GLN A 469 -16.28 -118.51 17.91
C GLN A 469 -15.00 -119.35 18.16
N ASP A 470 -15.10 -120.68 18.16
CA ASP A 470 -13.98 -121.57 18.50
C ASP A 470 -12.90 -121.67 17.40
N LYS A 471 -13.18 -121.17 16.19
CA LYS A 471 -12.18 -121.07 15.10
C LYS A 471 -11.32 -119.80 15.18
N ILE A 472 -11.56 -118.91 16.14
CA ILE A 472 -10.85 -117.63 16.29
C ILE A 472 -9.64 -117.76 17.25
N ASP A 473 -9.60 -118.78 18.11
CA ASP A 473 -8.51 -118.94 19.09
C ASP A 473 -7.16 -119.34 18.44
N ASP A 474 -7.16 -120.04 17.31
CA ASP A 474 -5.93 -120.34 16.57
C ASP A 474 -5.36 -119.12 15.83
N ILE A 475 -6.20 -118.13 15.53
CA ILE A 475 -5.76 -116.83 15.00
C ILE A 475 -5.09 -116.01 16.11
N SER A 476 -5.42 -116.26 17.39
CA SER A 476 -4.90 -115.53 18.56
C SER A 476 -3.39 -115.72 18.77
N VAL A 477 -2.84 -116.92 18.51
CA VAL A 477 -1.40 -117.21 18.72
C VAL A 477 -0.52 -116.56 17.64
N GLN A 478 -0.99 -116.53 16.39
CA GLN A 478 -0.33 -115.78 15.32
C GLN A 478 -0.45 -114.25 15.55
N ASN A 479 -1.59 -113.80 16.08
CA ASN A 479 -1.81 -112.40 16.41
C ASN A 479 -0.97 -111.93 17.61
N ALA A 480 -0.65 -112.79 18.58
CA ALA A 480 0.21 -112.45 19.72
C ALA A 480 1.64 -112.07 19.28
N ARG A 481 2.19 -112.78 18.28
CA ARG A 481 3.54 -112.51 17.76
C ARG A 481 3.59 -111.28 16.87
N VAL A 482 2.54 -111.06 16.07
CA VAL A 482 2.34 -109.82 15.31
C VAL A 482 2.05 -108.64 16.24
N ASN A 483 1.40 -108.85 17.39
CA ASN A 483 1.13 -107.83 18.41
C ASN A 483 2.38 -107.40 19.19
N ALA A 484 3.36 -108.29 19.41
CA ALA A 484 4.62 -107.91 20.05
C ALA A 484 5.45 -106.96 19.16
N LEU A 485 5.58 -107.29 17.87
CA LEU A 485 6.24 -106.44 16.88
C LEU A 485 5.46 -105.15 16.56
N LYS A 486 4.11 -105.22 16.56
CA LYS A 486 3.27 -104.03 16.53
C LYS A 486 3.38 -103.21 17.81
N GLY A 487 3.65 -103.83 18.96
CA GLY A 487 3.84 -103.15 20.25
C GLY A 487 5.12 -102.34 20.30
N GLU A 488 6.24 -102.90 19.84
CA GLU A 488 7.52 -102.18 19.73
C GLU A 488 7.43 -101.03 18.71
N THR A 489 6.81 -101.28 17.54
CA THR A 489 6.57 -100.21 16.55
C THR A 489 5.53 -99.19 17.02
N LEU A 490 4.51 -99.59 17.79
CA LEU A 490 3.54 -98.67 18.40
C LEU A 490 4.15 -97.87 19.54
N GLU A 491 5.11 -98.40 20.31
CA GLU A 491 5.83 -97.63 21.32
C GLU A 491 6.78 -96.62 20.67
N GLU A 492 7.48 -96.99 19.59
CA GLU A 492 8.29 -96.05 18.81
C GLU A 492 7.42 -94.99 18.11
N ILE A 493 6.31 -95.38 17.49
CA ILE A 493 5.34 -94.44 16.90
C ILE A 493 4.70 -93.59 17.99
N SER A 494 4.39 -94.15 19.17
CA SER A 494 3.83 -93.38 20.28
C SER A 494 4.84 -92.39 20.83
N ARG A 495 6.13 -92.75 20.91
CA ARG A 495 7.22 -91.82 21.27
C ARG A 495 7.37 -90.71 20.24
N VAL A 496 7.38 -91.05 18.95
CA VAL A 496 7.43 -90.06 17.87
C VAL A 496 6.18 -89.17 17.89
N VAL A 497 5.00 -89.72 18.17
CA VAL A 497 3.75 -88.96 18.29
C VAL A 497 3.74 -88.11 19.55
N THR A 498 4.31 -88.55 20.67
CA THR A 498 4.46 -87.70 21.87
C THR A 498 5.48 -86.59 21.63
N ASP A 499 6.59 -86.87 20.95
CA ASP A 499 7.61 -85.89 20.61
C ASP A 499 7.08 -84.88 19.59
N ILE A 500 6.33 -85.33 18.58
CA ILE A 500 5.63 -84.44 17.63
C ILE A 500 4.59 -83.61 18.37
N ASN A 501 3.76 -84.21 19.24
CA ASN A 501 2.77 -83.46 20.00
C ASN A 501 3.41 -82.45 20.97
N GLN A 502 4.54 -82.79 21.56
CA GLN A 502 5.32 -81.92 22.43
C GLN A 502 5.91 -80.76 21.62
N ALA A 503 6.54 -81.03 20.48
CA ALA A 503 7.04 -80.01 19.55
C ALA A 503 5.90 -79.11 19.00
N LEU A 504 4.72 -79.67 18.74
CA LEU A 504 3.53 -78.92 18.33
C LEU A 504 3.03 -78.02 19.46
N LYS A 505 3.05 -78.51 20.71
CA LYS A 505 2.71 -77.72 21.91
C LYS A 505 3.72 -76.59 22.12
N GLU A 506 5.00 -76.86 21.99
CA GLU A 506 6.06 -75.85 22.13
C GLU A 506 5.96 -74.78 21.05
N ARG A 507 5.80 -75.16 19.77
CA ARG A 507 5.57 -74.20 18.68
C ARG A 507 4.26 -73.42 18.84
N LYS A 508 3.18 -74.07 19.28
CA LYS A 508 1.91 -73.39 19.57
C LYS A 508 2.05 -72.39 20.71
N ASN A 509 2.81 -72.73 21.75
CA ASN A 509 3.10 -71.83 22.87
C ASN A 509 4.00 -70.66 22.47
N GLN A 510 4.92 -70.86 21.51
CA GLN A 510 5.75 -69.78 20.95
C GLN A 510 4.98 -68.88 19.97
N LEU A 511 4.07 -69.44 19.16
CA LEU A 511 3.26 -68.70 18.19
C LEU A 511 2.09 -67.95 18.83
N ALA A 512 1.51 -68.45 19.92
CA ALA A 512 0.39 -67.82 20.62
C ALA A 512 0.67 -66.34 21.03
N PRO A 513 1.80 -65.98 21.66
CA PRO A 513 2.11 -64.59 21.98
C PRO A 513 2.32 -63.74 20.73
N GLN A 514 3.01 -64.25 19.71
CA GLN A 514 3.22 -63.52 18.44
C GLN A 514 1.90 -63.25 17.70
N ILE A 515 0.97 -64.22 17.67
CA ILE A 515 -0.37 -64.03 17.11
C ILE A 515 -1.16 -62.99 17.92
N LYS A 516 -0.98 -62.95 19.24
CA LYS A 516 -1.62 -61.96 20.11
C LYS A 516 -1.08 -60.56 19.85
N GLU A 517 0.23 -60.40 19.71
CA GLU A 517 0.88 -59.14 19.31
C GLU A 517 0.46 -58.70 17.90
N LEU A 518 0.36 -59.64 16.96
CA LEU A 518 -0.11 -59.32 15.61
C LEU A 518 -1.56 -58.83 15.61
N ARG A 519 -2.43 -59.40 16.46
CA ARG A 519 -3.81 -58.91 16.65
C ARG A 519 -3.84 -57.52 17.25
N THR A 520 -3.03 -57.23 18.27
CA THR A 520 -2.99 -55.88 18.85
C THR A 520 -2.45 -54.84 17.89
N VAL A 521 -1.45 -55.18 17.09
CA VAL A 521 -0.91 -54.28 16.04
C VAL A 521 -1.94 -54.04 14.94
N ARG A 522 -2.66 -55.08 14.47
CA ARG A 522 -3.75 -54.91 13.50
C ARG A 522 -4.87 -54.01 14.04
N GLN A 523 -5.22 -54.17 15.31
CA GLN A 523 -6.25 -53.35 15.94
C GLN A 523 -5.79 -51.88 16.05
N ARG A 524 -4.54 -51.63 16.45
CA ARG A 524 -3.96 -50.27 16.45
C ARG A 524 -3.89 -49.67 15.05
N TYR A 525 -3.56 -50.46 14.04
CA TYR A 525 -3.55 -49.99 12.65
C TYR A 525 -4.96 -49.59 12.19
N GLN A 526 -5.97 -50.40 12.48
CA GLN A 526 -7.37 -50.08 12.15
C GLN A 526 -7.86 -48.82 12.87
N GLU A 527 -7.53 -48.65 14.16
CA GLU A 527 -7.86 -47.44 14.92
C GLU A 527 -7.17 -46.20 14.33
N MET A 528 -5.89 -46.31 13.98
CA MET A 528 -5.14 -45.20 13.35
C MET A 528 -5.64 -44.87 11.94
N GLU A 529 -6.00 -45.88 11.15
CA GLU A 529 -6.58 -45.71 9.82
C GLU A 529 -7.94 -45.01 9.91
N GLN A 530 -8.78 -45.38 10.88
CA GLN A 530 -10.06 -44.72 11.13
C GLN A 530 -9.87 -43.25 11.53
N ILE A 531 -8.96 -42.96 12.46
CA ILE A 531 -8.64 -41.57 12.87
C ILE A 531 -8.09 -40.77 11.68
N TYR A 532 -7.24 -41.38 10.86
CA TYR A 532 -6.69 -40.74 9.67
C TYR A 532 -7.81 -40.40 8.67
N LEU A 533 -8.71 -41.34 8.38
CA LEU A 533 -9.84 -41.12 7.47
C LEU A 533 -10.80 -40.04 8.00
N GLU A 534 -11.09 -40.03 9.30
CA GLU A 534 -11.91 -38.99 9.93
C GLU A 534 -11.26 -37.61 9.83
N ARG A 535 -9.96 -37.50 10.15
CA ARG A 535 -9.22 -36.23 10.03
C ARG A 535 -9.06 -35.78 8.58
N LYS A 536 -8.85 -36.72 7.66
CA LYS A 536 -8.79 -36.43 6.23
C LYS A 536 -10.14 -35.91 5.73
N ALA A 537 -11.25 -36.54 6.12
CA ALA A 537 -12.59 -36.06 5.77
C ALA A 537 -12.88 -34.67 6.34
N GLN A 538 -12.46 -34.38 7.57
CA GLN A 538 -12.57 -33.04 8.16
C GLN A 538 -11.74 -32.01 7.39
N TYR A 539 -10.50 -32.35 7.04
CA TYR A 539 -9.62 -31.50 6.23
C TYR A 539 -10.19 -31.24 4.84
N ASP A 540 -10.65 -32.29 4.15
CA ASP A 540 -11.23 -32.18 2.81
C ASP A 540 -12.50 -31.30 2.86
N HIS A 541 -13.33 -31.43 3.90
CA HIS A 541 -14.51 -30.59 4.09
C HIS A 541 -14.16 -29.12 4.34
N THR A 542 -13.18 -28.83 5.21
CA THR A 542 -12.76 -27.45 5.47
C THR A 542 -12.05 -26.83 4.28
N ALA A 543 -11.22 -27.60 3.57
CA ALA A 543 -10.54 -27.17 2.36
C ALA A 543 -11.55 -26.77 1.27
N VAL A 544 -12.55 -27.61 1.00
CA VAL A 544 -13.62 -27.29 0.04
C VAL A 544 -14.43 -26.07 0.48
N GLY A 545 -14.71 -25.93 1.78
CA GLY A 545 -15.39 -24.75 2.31
C GLY A 545 -14.60 -23.45 2.06
N LEU A 546 -13.30 -23.46 2.38
CA LEU A 546 -12.41 -22.32 2.17
C LEU A 546 -12.21 -22.02 0.68
N GLU A 547 -12.11 -23.04 -0.18
CA GLU A 547 -12.03 -22.86 -1.64
C GLU A 547 -13.31 -22.20 -2.19
N ALA A 548 -14.48 -22.60 -1.70
CA ALA A 548 -15.75 -22.01 -2.10
C ALA A 548 -15.88 -20.55 -1.63
N GLU A 549 -15.46 -20.23 -0.41
CA GLU A 549 -15.41 -18.85 0.09
C GLU A 549 -14.41 -17.99 -0.70
N ARG A 550 -13.22 -18.54 -0.99
CA ARG A 550 -12.21 -17.89 -1.82
C ARG A 550 -12.77 -17.55 -3.21
N LEU A 551 -13.45 -18.52 -3.84
CA LEU A 551 -14.03 -18.32 -5.17
C LEU A 551 -15.14 -17.25 -5.16
N LYS A 552 -15.98 -17.22 -4.12
CA LYS A 552 -17.01 -16.18 -3.96
C LYS A 552 -16.38 -14.80 -3.81
N LEU A 553 -15.36 -14.67 -2.96
CA LEU A 553 -14.64 -13.41 -2.76
C LEU A 553 -13.93 -12.97 -4.05
N GLU A 554 -13.32 -13.89 -4.79
CA GLU A 554 -12.71 -13.60 -6.10
C GLU A 554 -13.76 -13.07 -7.10
N GLN A 555 -14.95 -13.66 -7.13
CA GLN A 555 -16.05 -13.18 -7.98
C GLN A 555 -16.58 -11.81 -7.55
N GLU A 556 -16.72 -11.56 -6.25
CA GLU A 556 -17.13 -10.26 -5.71
C GLU A 556 -16.08 -9.18 -6.01
N CYS A 557 -14.78 -9.48 -5.84
CA CYS A 557 -13.69 -8.57 -6.18
C CYS A 557 -13.68 -8.26 -7.68
N ALA A 558 -13.87 -9.25 -8.55
CA ALA A 558 -13.96 -9.05 -9.99
C ALA A 558 -15.17 -8.16 -10.37
N ALA A 559 -16.34 -8.40 -9.76
CA ALA A 559 -17.53 -7.59 -9.98
C ALA A 559 -17.32 -6.13 -9.53
N PHE A 560 -16.73 -5.90 -8.36
CA PHE A 560 -16.41 -4.55 -7.90
C PHE A 560 -15.37 -3.86 -8.79
N GLN A 561 -14.41 -4.60 -9.34
CA GLN A 561 -13.45 -4.05 -10.27
C GLN A 561 -14.10 -3.65 -11.60
N GLU A 562 -15.01 -4.47 -12.13
CA GLU A 562 -15.79 -4.12 -13.33
C GLU A 562 -16.70 -2.91 -13.09
N ASP A 563 -17.36 -2.84 -11.93
CA ASP A 563 -18.16 -1.69 -11.54
C ASP A 563 -17.30 -0.42 -11.42
N ALA A 564 -16.13 -0.49 -10.78
CA ALA A 564 -15.22 0.64 -10.67
C ALA A 564 -14.77 1.14 -12.05
N LEU A 565 -14.34 0.23 -12.94
CA LEU A 565 -13.95 0.58 -14.32
C LEU A 565 -15.12 1.19 -15.10
N ARG A 566 -16.34 0.68 -14.91
CA ARG A 566 -17.54 1.24 -15.53
C ARG A 566 -17.79 2.66 -15.05
N GLU A 567 -17.76 2.90 -13.75
CA GLU A 567 -17.98 4.24 -13.18
C GLU A 567 -16.87 5.22 -13.58
N GLU A 568 -15.60 4.79 -13.61
CA GLU A 568 -14.49 5.61 -14.12
C GLU A 568 -14.70 5.99 -15.59
N SER A 569 -15.11 5.03 -16.43
CA SER A 569 -15.39 5.31 -17.85
C SER A 569 -16.55 6.29 -18.03
N GLN A 570 -17.61 6.17 -17.21
CA GLN A 570 -18.74 7.09 -17.22
C GLN A 570 -18.33 8.47 -16.73
N TYR A 571 -17.53 8.55 -15.67
CA TYR A 571 -16.99 9.80 -15.15
C TYR A 571 -16.17 10.53 -16.22
N HIS A 572 -15.24 9.85 -16.89
CA HIS A 572 -14.43 10.45 -17.93
C HIS A 572 -15.27 10.92 -19.12
N LEU A 573 -16.23 10.10 -19.57
CA LEU A 573 -17.16 10.49 -20.64
C LEU A 573 -17.95 11.74 -20.25
N LEU A 574 -18.52 11.79 -19.05
CA LEU A 574 -19.32 12.91 -18.57
C LEU A 574 -18.46 14.15 -18.36
N HIS A 575 -17.22 13.99 -17.90
CA HIS A 575 -16.25 15.06 -17.74
C HIS A 575 -15.87 15.68 -19.09
N CYS A 576 -15.55 14.85 -20.10
CA CYS A 576 -15.30 15.32 -21.47
C CYS A 576 -16.52 16.04 -22.05
N GLN A 577 -17.72 15.49 -21.85
CA GLN A 577 -18.96 16.15 -22.28
C GLN A 577 -19.16 17.50 -21.58
N MET A 578 -18.92 17.59 -20.28
CA MET A 578 -19.01 18.82 -19.51
C MET A 578 -18.00 19.87 -20.00
N GLN A 579 -16.74 19.48 -20.24
CA GLN A 579 -15.73 20.36 -20.82
C GLN A 579 -16.13 20.87 -22.21
N LEU A 580 -16.69 20.00 -23.06
CA LEU A 580 -17.22 20.38 -24.37
C LEU A 580 -18.36 21.40 -24.26
N GLN A 581 -19.29 21.20 -23.31
CA GLN A 581 -20.39 22.15 -23.09
C GLN A 581 -19.90 23.46 -22.48
N GLN A 582 -18.91 23.41 -21.58
CA GLN A 582 -18.29 24.60 -21.00
C GLN A 582 -17.56 25.41 -22.08
N GLY A 583 -16.78 24.77 -22.96
CA GLY A 583 -16.15 25.45 -24.08
C GLY A 583 -17.16 26.06 -25.06
N LYS A 584 -18.33 25.42 -25.27
CA LYS A 584 -19.43 26.01 -26.04
C LYS A 584 -20.05 27.21 -25.32
N ALA A 585 -20.24 27.13 -24.01
CA ALA A 585 -20.76 28.24 -23.22
C ALA A 585 -19.79 29.44 -23.20
N ASP A 586 -18.49 29.19 -23.02
CA ASP A 586 -17.43 30.20 -23.07
C ASP A 586 -17.40 30.89 -24.45
N LYS A 587 -17.54 30.11 -25.53
CA LYS A 587 -17.63 30.65 -26.89
C LYS A 587 -18.86 31.55 -27.08
N ILE A 588 -20.02 31.16 -26.54
CA ILE A 588 -21.24 31.98 -26.60
C ILE A 588 -21.06 33.25 -25.78
N ALA A 589 -20.49 33.16 -24.58
CA ALA A 589 -20.20 34.32 -23.74
C ALA A 589 -19.25 35.30 -24.43
N GLN A 590 -18.17 34.80 -25.03
CA GLN A 590 -17.24 35.61 -25.81
C GLN A 590 -17.91 36.25 -27.03
N GLU A 591 -18.81 35.55 -27.75
CA GLU A 591 -19.55 36.14 -28.87
C GLU A 591 -20.45 37.29 -28.41
N ILE A 592 -21.16 37.12 -27.28
CA ILE A 592 -21.99 38.17 -26.68
C ILE A 592 -21.13 39.38 -26.29
N GLU A 593 -19.94 39.16 -25.72
CA GLU A 593 -19.00 40.24 -25.40
C GLU A 593 -18.49 40.98 -26.65
N PHE A 594 -18.20 40.26 -27.74
CA PHE A 594 -17.77 40.86 -29.01
C PHE A 594 -18.87 41.66 -29.71
N GLU A 595 -20.13 41.18 -29.63
CA GLU A 595 -21.32 41.86 -30.15
C GLU A 595 -21.66 43.13 -29.35
N GLN A 596 -21.61 43.06 -28.01
CA GLN A 596 -21.89 44.20 -27.12
C GLN A 596 -20.79 45.27 -27.13
N GLY A 597 -19.59 44.95 -27.65
CA GLY A 597 -18.50 45.91 -27.85
C GLY A 597 -17.84 46.39 -26.56
N THR A 598 -18.06 45.67 -25.46
CA THR A 598 -17.63 46.05 -24.10
C THR A 598 -16.11 45.86 -23.91
N SER A 599 -15.46 45.10 -24.78
CA SER A 599 -14.01 44.92 -24.81
C SER A 599 -13.43 45.28 -26.19
N ASN A 600 -12.30 45.98 -26.23
CA ASN A 600 -11.49 46.17 -27.45
C ASN A 600 -10.85 44.84 -27.93
N ALA A 601 -11.28 43.70 -27.38
CA ALA A 601 -10.79 42.38 -27.75
C ALA A 601 -11.44 41.97 -29.08
N ARG A 602 -10.61 41.79 -30.10
CA ARG A 602 -11.01 41.15 -31.36
C ARG A 602 -10.55 39.70 -31.30
N LEU A 603 -11.33 38.78 -31.85
CA LEU A 603 -10.95 37.37 -31.92
C LEU A 603 -9.62 37.17 -32.66
N LEU A 604 -9.42 37.87 -33.78
CA LEU A 604 -8.15 38.03 -34.48
C LEU A 604 -7.96 39.50 -34.88
N ARG A 605 -6.74 39.88 -35.29
CA ARG A 605 -6.41 41.27 -35.70
C ARG A 605 -7.43 41.87 -36.68
N ASP A 606 -7.91 41.05 -37.61
CA ASP A 606 -8.74 41.44 -38.74
C ASP A 606 -10.19 40.91 -38.64
N ILE A 607 -10.54 40.11 -37.62
CA ILE A 607 -11.87 39.49 -37.45
C ILE A 607 -12.38 39.72 -36.03
N ARG A 608 -13.58 40.32 -35.91
CA ARG A 608 -14.11 40.76 -34.61
C ARG A 608 -14.79 39.64 -33.83
N SER A 609 -15.59 38.80 -34.47
CA SER A 609 -16.40 37.77 -33.79
C SER A 609 -16.23 36.37 -34.40
N PHE A 610 -16.65 35.32 -33.68
CA PHE A 610 -16.68 33.96 -34.22
C PHE A 610 -17.61 33.85 -35.42
N GLN A 611 -18.75 34.57 -35.43
CA GLN A 611 -19.65 34.59 -36.58
C GLN A 611 -18.98 35.17 -37.84
N GLU A 612 -18.21 36.26 -37.71
CA GLU A 612 -17.43 36.83 -38.82
C GLU A 612 -16.33 35.87 -39.28
N LEU A 613 -15.67 35.18 -38.35
CA LEU A 613 -14.65 34.16 -38.67
C LEU A 613 -15.25 33.03 -39.51
N TYR A 614 -16.41 32.51 -39.10
CA TYR A 614 -17.07 31.45 -39.85
C TYR A 614 -17.57 31.94 -41.21
N LYS A 615 -18.13 33.14 -41.30
CA LYS A 615 -18.51 33.74 -42.59
C LYS A 615 -17.30 33.89 -43.52
N HIS A 616 -16.17 34.38 -43.00
CA HIS A 616 -14.94 34.51 -43.77
C HIS A 616 -14.39 33.15 -44.21
N LYS A 617 -14.33 32.16 -43.31
CA LYS A 617 -13.92 30.79 -43.66
C LYS A 617 -14.86 30.14 -44.68
N VAL A 618 -16.17 30.34 -44.56
CA VAL A 618 -17.15 29.84 -45.54
C VAL A 618 -16.91 30.49 -46.90
N ALA A 619 -16.73 31.82 -46.96
CA ALA A 619 -16.43 32.51 -48.20
C ALA A 619 -15.11 32.03 -48.84
N GLN A 620 -14.08 31.77 -48.03
CA GLN A 620 -12.81 31.20 -48.49
C GLN A 620 -12.96 29.76 -49.00
N GLN A 621 -13.76 28.93 -48.33
CA GLN A 621 -14.02 27.57 -48.80
C GLN A 621 -14.89 27.55 -50.07
N GLU A 622 -15.83 28.49 -50.20
CA GLU A 622 -16.62 28.65 -51.41
C GLU A 622 -15.77 29.15 -52.59
N SER A 623 -14.84 30.08 -52.36
CA SER A 623 -13.91 30.54 -53.40
C SER A 623 -12.97 29.42 -53.84
N LEU A 624 -12.42 28.66 -52.89
CA LEU A 624 -11.61 27.47 -53.17
C LEU A 624 -12.42 26.42 -53.93
N THR A 625 -13.67 26.17 -53.55
CA THR A 625 -14.55 25.25 -54.26
C THR A 625 -14.81 25.71 -55.69
N LYS A 626 -15.03 27.01 -55.91
CA LYS A 626 -15.19 27.59 -57.26
C LYS A 626 -13.91 27.46 -58.08
N GLU A 627 -12.75 27.66 -57.46
CA GLU A 627 -11.45 27.53 -58.10
C GLU A 627 -11.13 26.08 -58.46
N LEU A 628 -11.34 25.14 -57.54
CA LEU A 628 -11.22 23.70 -57.79
C LEU A 628 -12.19 23.24 -58.86
N ARG A 629 -13.42 23.76 -58.92
CA ARG A 629 -14.36 23.49 -60.03
C ARG A 629 -13.85 24.06 -61.36
N LYS A 630 -13.24 25.25 -61.38
CA LYS A 630 -12.59 25.82 -62.57
C LYS A 630 -11.40 24.96 -63.01
N GLN A 631 -10.53 24.56 -62.09
CA GLN A 631 -9.40 23.67 -62.34
C GLN A 631 -9.87 22.29 -62.83
N GLN A 632 -10.94 21.75 -62.26
CA GLN A 632 -11.56 20.51 -62.74
C GLN A 632 -12.11 20.68 -64.16
N LYS A 633 -12.73 21.83 -64.48
CA LYS A 633 -13.24 22.12 -65.82
C LYS A 633 -12.10 22.28 -66.84
N THR A 634 -11.03 22.99 -66.49
CA THR A 634 -9.84 23.12 -67.35
C THR A 634 -9.07 21.80 -67.50
N LEU A 635 -9.01 20.98 -66.45
CA LEU A 635 -8.50 19.61 -66.55
C LEU A 635 -9.40 18.75 -67.43
N LYS A 636 -10.73 18.82 -67.32
CA LYS A 636 -11.62 18.07 -68.21
C LYS A 636 -11.47 18.48 -69.69
N THR A 637 -11.24 19.76 -69.99
CA THR A 637 -11.01 20.21 -71.37
C THR A 637 -9.60 19.93 -71.88
N SER A 638 -8.59 19.98 -71.01
CA SER A 638 -7.18 19.72 -71.39
C SER A 638 -6.77 18.25 -71.30
N ALA A 639 -7.47 17.42 -70.52
CA ALA A 639 -7.23 16.00 -70.36
C ALA A 639 -7.22 15.22 -71.68
N PRO A 640 -8.16 15.39 -72.64
CA PRO A 640 -8.09 14.66 -73.90
C PRO A 640 -6.86 15.05 -74.73
N ALA A 641 -6.49 16.33 -74.76
CA ALA A 641 -5.29 16.81 -75.46
C ALA A 641 -4.01 16.31 -74.80
N LYS A 642 -3.91 16.37 -73.46
CA LYS A 642 -2.78 15.84 -72.69
C LYS A 642 -2.67 14.33 -72.78
N LYS A 643 -3.80 13.62 -72.86
CA LYS A 643 -3.84 12.16 -73.06
C LYS A 643 -3.34 11.80 -74.46
N ALA A 644 -3.80 12.49 -75.50
CA ALA A 644 -3.29 12.31 -76.86
C ALA A 644 -1.78 12.62 -76.94
N GLN A 645 -1.32 13.69 -76.28
CA GLN A 645 0.11 14.02 -76.20
C GLN A 645 0.90 12.92 -75.47
N ARG A 646 0.36 12.36 -74.39
CA ARG A 646 0.97 11.24 -73.68
C ARG A 646 1.02 9.98 -74.56
N GLU A 647 -0.05 9.65 -75.26
CA GLU A 647 -0.08 8.53 -76.22
C GLU A 647 0.96 8.71 -77.34
N MET A 648 1.16 9.96 -77.82
CA MET A 648 2.24 10.27 -78.78
C MET A 648 3.63 10.09 -78.16
N PHE A 649 3.85 10.52 -76.91
CA PHE A 649 5.13 10.34 -76.22
C PHE A 649 5.41 8.88 -75.88
N ASP A 650 4.40 8.12 -75.46
CA ASP A 650 4.49 6.68 -75.23
C ASP A 650 4.80 5.96 -76.54
N GLY A 651 4.14 6.32 -77.64
CA GLY A 651 4.46 5.82 -78.98
C GLY A 651 5.87 6.19 -79.46
N LEU A 652 6.35 7.40 -79.15
CA LEU A 652 7.72 7.82 -79.43
C LEU A 652 8.73 7.03 -78.59
N LEU A 653 8.41 6.77 -77.31
CA LEU A 653 9.24 5.98 -76.41
C LEU A 653 9.29 4.52 -76.85
N GLU A 654 8.18 3.94 -77.31
CA GLU A 654 8.17 2.64 -77.96
C GLU A 654 9.04 2.62 -79.20
N LEU A 655 8.90 3.61 -80.10
CA LEU A 655 9.73 3.74 -81.30
C LEU A 655 11.22 3.87 -80.99
N LEU A 656 11.57 4.69 -79.99
CA LEU A 656 12.95 4.85 -79.52
C LEU A 656 13.47 3.58 -78.85
N SER A 657 12.63 2.86 -78.10
CA SER A 657 13.01 1.58 -77.50
C SER A 657 13.20 0.50 -78.56
N CYS A 658 12.39 0.47 -79.61
CA CYS A 658 12.56 -0.40 -80.76
C CYS A 658 13.83 -0.02 -81.54
N LYS A 659 14.09 1.27 -81.78
CA LYS A 659 15.35 1.74 -82.36
C LYS A 659 16.56 1.37 -81.50
N ALA A 660 16.48 1.51 -80.18
CA ALA A 660 17.54 1.13 -79.27
C ALA A 660 17.80 -0.37 -79.28
N ARG A 661 16.74 -1.20 -79.31
CA ARG A 661 16.85 -2.66 -79.46
C ARG A 661 17.43 -3.06 -80.82
N LEU A 662 17.01 -2.41 -81.90
CA LEU A 662 17.54 -2.64 -83.24
C LEU A 662 19.01 -2.22 -83.34
N ALA A 663 19.38 -1.07 -82.77
CA ALA A 663 20.77 -0.62 -82.69
C ALA A 663 21.63 -1.56 -81.81
N GLN A 664 21.07 -2.12 -80.74
CA GLN A 664 21.74 -3.16 -79.94
C GLN A 664 21.87 -4.49 -80.69
N GLN A 665 20.89 -4.86 -81.51
CA GLN A 665 20.97 -6.05 -82.38
C GLN A 665 21.94 -5.85 -83.55
N GLU A 666 22.01 -4.66 -84.15
CA GLU A 666 23.02 -4.31 -85.15
C GLU A 666 24.43 -4.29 -84.53
N SER A 667 24.55 -3.83 -83.27
CA SER A 667 25.80 -3.86 -82.49
C SER A 667 26.23 -5.28 -82.09
N GLN A 668 25.29 -6.19 -81.80
CA GLN A 668 25.59 -7.59 -81.45
C GLN A 668 25.73 -8.53 -82.66
N GLY A 669 25.16 -8.18 -83.82
CA GLY A 669 25.17 -9.00 -85.04
C GLY A 669 26.36 -8.79 -85.99
N GLY A 670 27.17 -7.76 -85.76
CA GLY A 670 28.27 -7.42 -86.66
C GLY A 670 29.54 -7.00 -85.94
N GLY A 671 30.35 -7.98 -85.50
CA GLY A 671 31.73 -7.67 -85.10
C GLY A 671 32.37 -8.60 -84.10
N ASN A 672 32.55 -9.88 -84.46
CA ASN A 672 33.54 -10.72 -83.78
C ASN A 672 34.53 -11.28 -84.81
N ALA A 673 35.44 -10.42 -85.27
CA ALA A 673 36.67 -10.82 -85.94
C ALA A 673 37.70 -9.68 -85.88
N ALA A 674 38.85 -9.98 -85.26
CA ALA A 674 40.15 -9.33 -85.44
C ALA A 674 40.29 -7.89 -84.92
N ASN A 675 41.41 -7.42 -84.39
CA ASN A 675 42.67 -7.99 -83.93
C ASN A 675 43.41 -6.77 -83.34
N ARG A 676 44.32 -7.03 -82.41
CA ARG A 676 45.48 -6.22 -81.98
C ARG A 676 45.71 -4.88 -82.71
N ASN A 677 45.92 -3.84 -81.90
CA ASN A 677 47.20 -3.16 -81.67
C ASN A 677 47.04 -1.62 -81.64
N GLY A 678 47.67 -0.97 -80.66
CA GLY A 678 48.11 0.42 -80.79
C GLY A 678 47.40 1.46 -79.94
N GLY A 679 47.90 1.61 -78.70
CA GLY A 679 48.34 2.90 -78.16
C GLY A 679 47.35 4.07 -78.03
N GLY A 680 47.13 4.49 -76.79
CA GLY A 680 47.30 5.90 -76.45
C GLY A 680 46.15 6.61 -75.73
N ILE A 681 46.38 6.84 -74.42
CA ILE A 681 46.15 8.12 -73.72
C ILE A 681 44.74 8.41 -73.16
N GLY A 682 44.72 8.56 -71.82
CA GLY A 682 43.81 9.42 -71.02
C GLY A 682 42.37 8.89 -70.86
N GLY A 683 41.90 8.40 -69.72
CA GLY A 683 41.98 9.03 -68.41
C GLY A 683 40.99 10.19 -68.32
N VAL A 684 39.71 9.94 -67.98
CA VAL A 684 38.82 10.72 -67.08
C VAL A 684 37.54 9.92 -66.83
N GLY A 685 37.09 9.97 -65.58
CA GLY A 685 35.97 9.26 -64.96
C GLY A 685 34.67 9.18 -65.74
N GLN A 686 34.14 7.98 -65.76
CA GLN A 686 32.78 7.61 -66.10
C GLN A 686 31.93 7.77 -64.83
N ASP A 687 31.39 8.97 -64.60
CA ASP A 687 30.33 9.15 -63.60
C ASP A 687 29.00 8.73 -64.21
N MET A 688 28.52 7.57 -63.76
CA MET A 688 27.15 7.13 -63.99
C MET A 688 26.19 8.08 -63.27
N PHE A 689 25.30 8.64 -64.07
CA PHE A 689 24.16 9.45 -63.70
C PHE A 689 23.20 8.65 -62.79
N ASP A 690 23.25 8.88 -61.47
CA ASP A 690 22.32 8.29 -60.50
C ASP A 690 21.04 9.13 -60.44
N GLY A 691 19.96 8.59 -61.02
CA GLY A 691 18.64 9.23 -61.15
C GLY A 691 17.84 9.34 -59.85
N ARG A 692 18.51 9.64 -58.73
CA ARG A 692 17.89 9.78 -57.39
C ARG A 692 18.00 11.18 -56.79
N THR A 693 18.67 12.13 -57.44
CA THR A 693 18.88 13.48 -56.89
C THR A 693 17.96 14.57 -57.44
N ASP A 694 17.15 14.30 -58.47
CA ASP A 694 16.24 15.31 -59.06
C ASP A 694 14.78 15.26 -58.53
N ILE A 695 14.50 14.49 -57.48
CA ILE A 695 13.17 14.43 -56.82
C ILE A 695 13.12 15.30 -55.54
N ALA A 696 14.09 16.20 -55.35
CA ALA A 696 14.11 17.11 -54.19
C ALA A 696 13.60 18.54 -54.49
N HIS A 697 13.13 18.84 -55.70
CA HIS A 697 12.71 20.19 -56.10
C HIS A 697 11.28 20.30 -56.68
N TYR A 698 10.36 19.49 -56.18
CA TYR A 698 8.92 19.79 -56.32
C TYR A 698 8.30 20.03 -54.95
N ASP A 699 8.24 21.31 -54.60
CA ASP A 699 7.44 21.89 -53.53
C ASP A 699 5.95 21.66 -53.84
N VAL A 700 5.41 20.54 -53.36
CA VAL A 700 3.98 20.25 -53.36
C VAL A 700 3.45 20.81 -52.04
N GLY A 701 2.89 22.02 -52.12
CA GLY A 701 2.24 22.70 -51.01
C GLY A 701 1.30 21.76 -50.25
N GLY A 702 1.72 21.41 -49.03
CA GLY A 702 0.95 20.63 -48.10
C GLY A 702 -0.36 21.34 -47.77
N ALA A 703 -1.47 20.70 -48.08
CA ALA A 703 -2.76 21.04 -47.54
C ALA A 703 -2.71 20.82 -46.02
N ASN A 704 -2.57 21.91 -45.26
CA ASN A 704 -2.81 21.95 -43.82
C ASN A 704 -4.28 21.58 -43.55
N VAL A 705 -4.54 20.28 -43.42
CA VAL A 705 -5.72 19.75 -42.75
C VAL A 705 -5.34 19.69 -41.28
N MET A 706 -5.67 20.76 -40.55
CA MET A 706 -5.71 20.74 -39.10
C MET A 706 -6.78 19.74 -38.66
N THR A 707 -6.37 18.50 -38.37
CA THR A 707 -7.11 17.59 -37.49
C THR A 707 -6.96 18.14 -36.08
N LEU A 708 -8.06 18.67 -35.55
CA LEU A 708 -8.22 18.87 -34.12
C LEU A 708 -8.47 17.49 -33.52
N ASP A 709 -7.47 16.97 -32.82
CA ASP A 709 -7.66 15.86 -31.90
C ASP A 709 -8.65 16.30 -30.80
N ALA A 710 -9.57 15.40 -30.49
CA ALA A 710 -10.60 15.54 -29.45
C ALA A 710 -10.06 15.19 -28.07
#